data_AF-A0A9W8U220-F1
#
_entry.id   AF-A0A9W8U220-F1
#
_cell.length_a   1.000
_cell.length_b   1.000
_cell.length_c   1.000
_cell.angle_alpha   90.00
_cell.angle_beta   90.00
_cell.angle_gamma   90.00
#
_symmetry.space_group_name_H-M   'P 1'
#
loop_
_entity.id
_entity.type
_entity.pdbx_description
1 polymer ?
#
loop_
_entity_poly.entity_id
_entity_poly.type
_entity_poly.pdbx_seq_one_letter_code
_entity_poly.pdbx_strand_id
1 'polypeptide(L)'
;MRCPRLGIQPFIRALCDLQGIRFKNNLLVQFSSAYDLYISLVEGVRRLVLDALGRSTPNYRMLNTCPACQYEVVDEPGQPIRMMAAFDGNNSLKRVQRREPTEDGKTLGAVREKLDIQVGGGDYFLQPEQVDLWDEPSWGRWLDWVPSGKGAKNSCADRWANMNESKTARSFGCFEANGIFAGFCRHSFVLAFADMIRTGEHPSGSRRGLPDEPIGSLGVGYDIACGMVDKIARSPLSHLAKEEKLQMLIGLLHGYAHNRLCQLSFLMLYIYGTGIEDLEVCERYFSQSNALAPVTRYMGRFRRHQAIASYAYHRDNFETYHNLSKFIYSNYKQALAILNRAKDTAKTLKSVGILDAQKVFSFLEEEKEYLESRQSTPVKETLLCSYYLALVKLSYCQERLQRSRQTFREGMGSLHDNRSSKDESLFLTEREMEKEQEMEAKLLGDIQSFEDRLGLRRDQRWQQGSTEWKEAEELVYMAKYQKSLDRLEGLIVARIFELSRMNISGTGHAMQKRSAAIQSALESYNEAAAQLIPPRKLLNWDDVLNYTYLSEFDFLRDSRSDVRDHIWARPAIREAMSELFKLMRAGEELDRLHIEIKRLVTYMKEEEEFIPAVVEEVQAHDPQLAYQIHRYAHERGRFNSVHCMRLDSIRKLKGFAQSDAHFFSAGIGIRRQIREGTSARNEGEQAREAGEEEDDDESEGEDEEAQADDLVEAVLGVANDTL
;
A
#
# COMPACT_ATOMS: atom_id res chain seq x y z
N MET A 1 -7.78 -24.31 16.57
CA MET A 1 -6.38 -24.72 16.87
C MET A 1 -5.48 -23.48 16.80
N ARG A 2 -4.56 -23.30 17.77
CA ARG A 2 -3.61 -22.16 17.78
C ARG A 2 -2.50 -22.27 16.73
N CYS A 3 -2.10 -23.49 16.36
CA CYS A 3 -1.03 -23.72 15.39
C CYS A 3 -1.57 -23.70 13.95
N PRO A 4 -1.18 -22.72 13.10
CA PRO A 4 -1.69 -22.60 11.74
C PRO A 4 -1.27 -23.75 10.81
N ARG A 5 -0.19 -24.48 11.16
CA ARG A 5 0.35 -25.59 10.35
C ARG A 5 -0.31 -26.94 10.65
N LEU A 6 -1.07 -27.05 11.75
CA LEU A 6 -1.61 -28.32 12.20
C LEU A 6 -2.94 -28.60 11.51
N GLY A 7 -2.91 -29.43 10.46
CA GLY A 7 -4.11 -29.94 9.81
C GLY A 7 -4.82 -31.02 10.65
N ILE A 8 -6.12 -31.21 10.42
CA ILE A 8 -6.91 -32.24 11.11
C ILE A 8 -6.35 -33.64 10.81
N GLN A 9 -6.03 -33.95 9.55
CA GLN A 9 -5.53 -35.28 9.18
C GLN A 9 -4.24 -35.69 9.90
N PRO A 10 -3.15 -34.89 9.89
CA PRO A 10 -1.95 -35.24 10.66
C PRO A 10 -2.23 -35.32 12.17
N PHE A 11 -3.12 -34.48 12.71
CA PHE A 11 -3.53 -34.57 14.11
C PHE A 11 -4.22 -35.91 14.45
N ILE A 12 -5.17 -36.35 13.63
CA ILE A 12 -5.85 -37.64 13.83
C ILE A 12 -4.91 -38.82 13.61
N ARG A 13 -3.99 -38.74 12.65
CA ARG A 13 -2.96 -39.78 12.48
C ARG A 13 -2.09 -39.88 13.72
N ALA A 14 -1.63 -38.76 14.27
CA ALA A 14 -0.85 -38.76 15.51
C ALA A 14 -1.64 -39.37 16.68
N LEU A 15 -2.94 -39.07 16.82
CA LEU A 15 -3.79 -39.71 17.84
C LEU A 15 -3.94 -41.22 17.60
N CYS A 16 -4.08 -41.66 16.34
CA CYS A 16 -4.15 -43.08 16.01
C CYS A 16 -2.84 -43.81 16.38
N ASP A 17 -1.70 -43.22 16.02
CA ASP A 17 -0.37 -43.76 16.32
C ASP A 17 -0.13 -43.85 17.84
N LEU A 18 -0.52 -42.82 18.60
CA LEU A 18 -0.43 -42.80 20.08
C LEU A 18 -1.31 -43.87 20.74
N GLN A 19 -2.43 -44.24 20.12
CA GLN A 19 -3.35 -45.27 20.63
C GLN A 19 -3.04 -46.66 20.06
N GLY A 20 -2.00 -46.80 19.23
CA GLY A 20 -1.64 -48.07 18.59
C GLY A 20 -2.70 -48.59 17.60
N ILE A 21 -3.56 -47.71 17.07
CA ILE A 21 -4.63 -48.07 16.13
C ILE A 21 -4.30 -47.61 14.71
N ARG A 22 -4.73 -48.39 13.72
CA ARG A 22 -4.61 -48.00 12.31
C ARG A 22 -5.52 -46.82 11.99
N PHE A 23 -4.97 -45.79 11.34
CA PHE A 23 -5.74 -44.67 10.80
C PHE A 23 -6.83 -45.15 9.82
N LYS A 24 -8.05 -44.67 10.02
CA LYS A 24 -9.21 -44.91 9.13
C LYS A 24 -9.84 -43.57 8.73
N ASN A 25 -10.21 -43.43 7.46
CA ASN A 25 -10.79 -42.19 6.93
C ASN A 25 -12.09 -41.76 7.63
N ASN A 26 -12.88 -42.69 8.17
CA ASN A 26 -14.09 -42.36 8.92
C ASN A 26 -13.79 -41.58 10.21
N LEU A 27 -12.64 -41.82 10.87
CA LEU A 27 -12.22 -41.06 12.06
C LEU A 27 -11.94 -39.59 11.71
N LEU A 28 -11.32 -39.34 10.54
CA LEU A 28 -11.09 -38.00 10.03
C LEU A 28 -12.43 -37.27 9.80
N VAL A 29 -13.39 -37.93 9.17
CA VAL A 29 -14.73 -37.35 8.90
C VAL A 29 -15.47 -37.07 10.21
N GLN A 30 -15.53 -38.05 11.11
CA GLN A 30 -16.19 -37.91 12.42
C GLN A 30 -15.59 -36.77 13.23
N PHE A 31 -14.26 -36.68 13.31
CA PHE A 31 -13.61 -35.58 14.00
C PHE A 31 -13.87 -34.24 13.31
N SER A 32 -13.79 -34.18 11.98
CA SER A 32 -14.04 -32.93 11.24
C SER A 32 -15.46 -32.42 11.48
N SER A 33 -16.47 -33.29 11.47
CA SER A 33 -17.85 -32.94 11.80
C SER A 33 -18.02 -32.51 13.26
N ALA A 34 -17.41 -33.24 14.20
CA ALA A 34 -17.43 -32.88 15.61
C ALA A 34 -16.75 -31.52 15.87
N TYR A 35 -15.66 -31.24 15.16
CA TYR A 35 -14.94 -29.97 15.24
C TYR A 35 -15.78 -28.81 14.68
N ASP A 36 -16.47 -28.99 13.55
CA ASP A 36 -17.37 -27.94 13.03
C ASP A 36 -18.49 -27.62 14.02
N LEU A 37 -19.09 -28.66 14.61
CA LEU A 37 -20.14 -28.50 15.62
C LEU A 37 -19.59 -27.79 16.87
N TYR A 38 -18.41 -28.19 17.33
CA TYR A 38 -17.73 -27.53 18.45
C TYR A 38 -17.51 -26.04 18.17
N ILE A 39 -16.99 -25.66 16.99
CA ILE A 39 -16.79 -24.25 16.64
C ILE A 39 -18.13 -23.51 16.57
N SER A 40 -19.16 -24.11 15.96
CA SER A 40 -20.51 -23.52 15.92
C SER A 40 -21.08 -23.23 17.31
N LEU A 41 -20.90 -24.16 18.26
CA LEU A 41 -21.30 -23.99 19.66
C LEU A 41 -20.49 -22.88 20.35
N VAL A 42 -19.18 -22.83 20.13
CA VAL A 42 -18.31 -21.77 20.68
C VAL A 42 -18.74 -20.39 20.15
N GLU A 43 -19.03 -20.26 18.86
CA GLU A 43 -19.55 -19.01 18.27
C GLU A 43 -20.97 -18.68 18.76
N GLY A 44 -21.79 -19.68 19.07
CA GLY A 44 -23.08 -19.48 19.75
C GLY A 44 -22.91 -18.88 21.15
N VAL A 45 -22.02 -19.45 21.96
CA VAL A 45 -21.70 -18.93 23.30
C VAL A 45 -21.12 -17.53 23.24
N ARG A 46 -20.21 -17.26 22.30
CA ARG A 46 -19.65 -15.92 22.10
C ARG A 46 -20.71 -14.88 21.77
N ARG A 47 -21.67 -15.21 20.91
CA ARG A 47 -22.78 -14.31 20.60
C ARG A 47 -23.59 -13.98 21.85
N LEU A 48 -23.96 -14.98 22.66
CA LEU A 48 -24.67 -14.75 23.93
C LEU A 48 -23.87 -13.86 24.90
N VAL A 49 -22.55 -14.05 24.98
CA VAL A 49 -21.67 -13.19 25.79
C VAL A 49 -21.66 -11.76 25.25
N LEU A 50 -21.51 -11.58 23.94
CA LEU A 50 -21.51 -10.25 23.32
C LEU A 50 -22.87 -9.57 23.47
N ASP A 51 -23.98 -10.30 23.32
CA ASP A 51 -25.34 -9.80 23.58
C ASP A 51 -25.48 -9.28 25.01
N ALA A 52 -25.04 -10.07 26.01
CA ALA A 52 -25.06 -9.67 27.41
C ALA A 52 -24.23 -8.42 27.70
N LEU A 53 -23.11 -8.25 26.98
CA LEU A 53 -22.24 -7.07 27.08
C LEU A 53 -22.71 -5.88 26.23
N GLY A 54 -23.82 -5.99 25.49
CA GLY A 54 -24.30 -4.95 24.57
C GLY A 54 -23.44 -4.76 23.32
N ARG A 55 -22.72 -5.80 22.89
CA ARG A 55 -21.69 -5.82 21.84
C ARG A 55 -22.10 -6.56 20.57
N SER A 56 -23.40 -6.69 20.32
CA SER A 56 -23.95 -7.49 19.23
C SER A 56 -24.45 -6.69 18.03
N THR A 57 -24.21 -5.38 18.02
CA THR A 57 -24.55 -4.54 16.86
C THR A 57 -23.76 -4.96 15.62
N PRO A 58 -24.32 -4.80 14.41
CA PRO A 58 -23.59 -5.10 13.18
C PRO A 58 -22.25 -4.34 13.13
N ASN A 59 -21.19 -5.03 12.75
CA ASN A 59 -19.82 -4.49 12.66
C ASN A 59 -19.20 -4.06 14.00
N TYR A 60 -19.79 -4.38 15.16
CA TYR A 60 -19.25 -4.01 16.48
C TYR A 60 -17.75 -4.33 16.60
N ARG A 61 -17.35 -5.54 16.20
CA ARG A 61 -15.95 -5.97 16.23
C ARG A 61 -15.07 -5.04 15.41
N MET A 62 -15.41 -4.77 14.15
CA MET A 62 -14.59 -3.92 13.28
C MET A 62 -14.42 -2.51 13.86
N LEU A 63 -15.46 -1.98 14.51
CA LEU A 63 -15.48 -0.63 15.10
C LEU A 63 -14.84 -0.53 16.49
N ASN A 64 -14.62 -1.64 17.19
CA ASN A 64 -14.14 -1.67 18.58
C ASN A 64 -13.01 -2.70 18.82
N THR A 65 -12.31 -3.14 17.77
CA THR A 65 -11.29 -4.19 17.90
C THR A 65 -10.03 -3.69 18.58
N CYS A 66 -9.62 -2.45 18.28
CA CYS A 66 -8.37 -1.84 18.73
C CYS A 66 -8.64 -0.67 19.70
N PRO A 67 -8.35 -0.83 21.01
CA PRO A 67 -8.55 0.23 21.99
C PRO A 67 -7.79 1.52 21.66
N ALA A 68 -6.54 1.41 21.19
CA ALA A 68 -5.72 2.57 20.86
C ALA A 68 -6.26 3.38 19.66
N CYS A 69 -6.91 2.73 18.69
CA CYS A 69 -7.47 3.43 17.52
C CYS A 69 -8.89 3.93 17.72
N GLN A 70 -9.72 3.22 18.51
CA GLN A 70 -11.17 3.33 18.41
C GLN A 70 -11.87 3.67 19.73
N TYR A 71 -11.15 3.61 20.86
CA TYR A 71 -11.69 3.89 22.18
C TYR A 71 -11.47 5.35 22.55
N GLU A 72 -12.22 6.26 21.91
CA GLU A 72 -12.08 7.71 22.10
C GLU A 72 -12.35 8.12 23.54
N VAL A 73 -11.64 9.15 23.99
CA VAL A 73 -11.73 9.70 25.34
C VAL A 73 -12.22 11.14 25.24
N VAL A 74 -13.04 11.58 26.20
CA VAL A 74 -13.52 12.97 26.29
C VAL A 74 -12.31 13.92 26.38
N ASP A 75 -12.41 15.06 25.69
CA ASP A 75 -11.37 16.10 25.61
C ASP A 75 -10.03 15.62 25.01
N GLU A 76 -10.03 14.56 24.19
CA GLU A 76 -8.83 14.18 23.45
C GLU A 76 -8.52 15.20 22.33
N PRO A 77 -7.23 15.57 22.14
CA PRO A 77 -6.87 16.52 21.10
C PRO A 77 -7.13 15.95 19.70
N GLY A 78 -7.59 16.81 18.79
CA GLY A 78 -7.87 16.44 17.41
C GLY A 78 -6.60 16.00 16.67
N GLN A 79 -6.68 14.90 15.92
CA GLN A 79 -5.56 14.43 15.10
C GLN A 79 -5.78 14.75 13.63
N PRO A 80 -4.74 15.17 12.88
CA PRO A 80 -4.86 15.37 11.43
C PRO A 80 -5.33 14.10 10.72
N ILE A 81 -4.75 12.96 11.10
CA ILE A 81 -5.19 11.62 10.71
C ILE A 81 -5.71 10.91 11.97
N ARG A 82 -7.01 10.70 12.12
CA ARG A 82 -7.59 10.10 13.35
C ARG A 82 -7.34 8.58 13.47
N MET A 83 -7.17 7.90 12.33
CA MET A 83 -6.92 6.46 12.29
C MET A 83 -6.14 6.11 11.03
N MET A 84 -5.15 5.23 11.16
CA MET A 84 -4.41 4.64 10.05
C MET A 84 -4.75 3.16 9.90
N ALA A 85 -5.02 2.75 8.67
CA ALA A 85 -5.22 1.36 8.27
C ALA A 85 -4.33 1.01 7.08
N ALA A 86 -3.94 -0.25 6.95
CA ALA A 86 -3.25 -0.75 5.78
C ALA A 86 -4.04 -1.91 5.17
N PHE A 87 -4.05 -1.98 3.84
CA PHE A 87 -4.75 -3.01 3.09
C PHE A 87 -3.82 -3.62 2.07
N ASP A 88 -3.90 -4.94 1.88
CA ASP A 88 -3.14 -5.63 0.84
C ASP A 88 -3.74 -7.01 0.50
N GLY A 89 -3.37 -7.54 -0.66
CA GLY A 89 -3.73 -8.86 -1.17
C GLY A 89 -2.70 -9.94 -0.81
N ASN A 90 -3.15 -11.04 -0.19
CA ASN A 90 -2.33 -12.22 0.09
C ASN A 90 -2.66 -13.39 -0.84
N ASN A 91 -1.78 -13.59 -1.82
CA ASN A 91 -1.87 -14.68 -2.80
C ASN A 91 -1.47 -16.07 -2.27
N SER A 92 -1.01 -16.21 -1.03
CA SER A 92 -0.60 -17.52 -0.49
C SER A 92 -1.79 -18.40 -0.11
N LEU A 93 -2.89 -17.78 0.33
CA LEU A 93 -4.09 -18.45 0.85
C LEU A 93 -5.06 -18.86 -0.26
N LYS A 94 -4.55 -19.35 -1.40
CA LYS A 94 -5.35 -19.83 -2.53
C LYS A 94 -6.26 -20.99 -2.14
N ARG A 95 -7.45 -21.05 -2.74
CA ARG A 95 -8.38 -22.17 -2.60
C ARG A 95 -8.54 -22.88 -3.94
N VAL A 96 -8.24 -24.18 -3.97
CA VAL A 96 -8.47 -25.03 -5.15
C VAL A 96 -9.95 -25.42 -5.19
N GLN A 97 -10.59 -25.21 -6.32
CA GLN A 97 -11.93 -25.74 -6.58
C GLN A 97 -11.83 -27.22 -6.91
N ARG A 98 -12.55 -28.08 -6.18
CA ARG A 98 -12.57 -29.51 -6.52
C ARG A 98 -13.37 -29.74 -7.79
N ARG A 99 -12.71 -30.30 -8.80
CA ARG A 99 -13.28 -30.63 -10.10
C ARG A 99 -13.08 -32.10 -10.43
N GLU A 100 -13.89 -32.63 -11.32
CA GLU A 100 -13.71 -33.98 -11.85
C GLU A 100 -12.42 -34.06 -12.68
N PRO A 101 -11.69 -35.18 -12.64
CA PRO A 101 -10.57 -35.41 -13.54
C PRO A 101 -11.09 -35.51 -14.98
N THR A 102 -10.40 -34.88 -15.94
CA THR A 102 -10.64 -35.12 -17.37
C THR A 102 -9.61 -36.10 -17.92
N GLU A 103 -9.97 -36.86 -18.96
CA GLU A 103 -9.11 -37.91 -19.55
C GLU A 103 -7.81 -37.37 -20.15
N ASP A 104 -7.85 -36.12 -20.59
CA ASP A 104 -6.79 -35.38 -21.27
C ASP A 104 -5.90 -34.56 -20.31
N GLY A 105 -6.31 -34.38 -19.05
CA GLY A 105 -5.57 -33.65 -18.00
C GLY A 105 -5.28 -32.17 -18.30
N LYS A 106 -5.75 -31.66 -19.45
CA LYS A 106 -5.54 -30.30 -19.96
C LYS A 106 -6.79 -29.41 -19.83
N THR A 107 -7.97 -30.01 -19.79
CA THR A 107 -9.24 -29.32 -19.56
C THR A 107 -9.67 -29.46 -18.10
N LEU A 108 -10.41 -28.46 -17.59
CA LEU A 108 -10.94 -28.51 -16.23
C LEU A 108 -12.30 -29.21 -16.26
N GLY A 109 -12.44 -30.33 -15.55
CA GLY A 109 -13.71 -31.06 -15.45
C GLY A 109 -14.79 -30.29 -14.69
N ALA A 110 -15.98 -30.91 -14.61
CA ALA A 110 -17.14 -30.36 -13.89
C ALA A 110 -16.82 -30.12 -12.41
N VAL A 111 -17.46 -29.12 -11.80
CA VAL A 111 -17.29 -28.84 -10.36
C VAL A 111 -17.89 -29.99 -9.56
N ARG A 112 -17.09 -30.57 -8.67
CA ARG A 112 -17.45 -31.71 -7.80
C ARG A 112 -17.83 -31.26 -6.38
N GLU A 113 -17.69 -29.98 -6.07
CA GLU A 113 -18.07 -29.45 -4.76
C GLU A 113 -19.59 -29.51 -4.59
N LYS A 114 -20.05 -30.06 -3.46
CA LYS A 114 -21.46 -29.96 -3.08
C LYS A 114 -21.76 -28.51 -2.73
N LEU A 115 -22.98 -28.06 -3.03
CA LEU A 115 -23.47 -26.78 -2.55
C LEU A 115 -23.37 -26.75 -1.02
N ASP A 116 -22.59 -25.80 -0.51
CA ASP A 116 -22.40 -25.59 0.92
C ASP A 116 -23.06 -24.26 1.29
N ILE A 117 -24.21 -24.34 1.96
CA ILE A 117 -24.98 -23.17 2.40
C ILE A 117 -24.42 -22.57 3.69
N GLN A 118 -23.41 -23.20 4.30
CA GLN A 118 -22.84 -22.72 5.55
C GLN A 118 -21.91 -21.53 5.29
N VAL A 119 -22.12 -20.46 6.03
CA VAL A 119 -21.25 -19.28 6.00
C VAL A 119 -20.21 -19.40 7.11
N GLY A 120 -18.94 -19.43 6.72
CA GLY A 120 -17.81 -19.43 7.65
C GLY A 120 -17.23 -18.03 7.78
N GLY A 121 -16.38 -17.81 8.78
CA GLY A 121 -15.60 -16.58 8.90
C GLY A 121 -16.13 -15.54 9.87
N GLY A 122 -17.39 -15.66 10.31
CA GLY A 122 -18.01 -14.72 11.26
C GLY A 122 -17.83 -13.27 10.83
N ASP A 123 -17.63 -12.37 11.79
CA ASP A 123 -17.48 -10.92 11.55
C ASP A 123 -16.07 -10.52 11.06
N TYR A 124 -15.23 -11.50 10.70
CA TYR A 124 -13.94 -11.25 10.08
C TYR A 124 -14.01 -11.20 8.55
N PHE A 125 -14.95 -11.93 7.93
CA PHE A 125 -15.09 -11.99 6.48
C PHE A 125 -16.27 -11.15 5.99
N LEU A 126 -16.01 -10.38 4.95
CA LEU A 126 -17.04 -9.73 4.15
C LEU A 126 -17.74 -10.79 3.31
N GLN A 127 -19.07 -10.68 3.22
CA GLN A 127 -19.86 -11.59 2.38
C GLN A 127 -19.70 -11.21 0.90
N PRO A 128 -19.74 -12.18 -0.04
CA PRO A 128 -19.60 -11.89 -1.47
C PRO A 128 -20.60 -10.85 -1.94
N GLU A 129 -21.84 -10.92 -1.46
CA GLU A 129 -22.89 -9.97 -1.84
C GLU A 129 -22.53 -8.55 -1.42
N GLN A 130 -21.77 -8.38 -0.33
CA GLN A 130 -21.27 -7.07 0.10
C GLN A 130 -20.08 -6.61 -0.72
N VAL A 131 -19.29 -7.53 -1.30
CA VAL A 131 -18.13 -7.23 -2.15
C VAL A 131 -18.57 -6.93 -3.59
N ASP A 132 -19.50 -7.72 -4.14
CA ASP A 132 -20.02 -7.63 -5.51
C ASP A 132 -20.74 -6.30 -5.77
N LEU A 133 -21.29 -5.66 -4.73
CA LEU A 133 -21.83 -4.29 -4.81
C LEU A 133 -20.80 -3.26 -5.28
N TRP A 134 -19.52 -3.57 -5.17
CA TRP A 134 -18.41 -2.67 -5.54
C TRP A 134 -17.74 -3.06 -6.86
N ASP A 135 -18.30 -3.99 -7.62
CA ASP A 135 -17.74 -4.38 -8.92
C ASP A 135 -17.91 -3.27 -9.97
N GLU A 136 -16.86 -3.02 -10.76
CA GLU A 136 -16.73 -1.90 -11.71
C GLU A 136 -17.86 -1.82 -12.76
N PRO A 137 -18.36 -2.94 -13.32
CA PRO A 137 -19.49 -2.93 -14.25
C PRO A 137 -20.79 -2.36 -13.68
N SER A 138 -20.89 -2.25 -12.34
CA SER A 138 -22.06 -1.73 -11.62
C SER A 138 -21.98 -0.22 -11.35
N TRP A 139 -20.89 0.45 -11.73
CA TRP A 139 -20.66 1.85 -11.36
C TRP A 139 -21.34 2.84 -12.33
N GLY A 140 -22.10 3.79 -11.76
CA GLY A 140 -22.48 5.04 -12.42
C GLY A 140 -21.32 6.05 -12.51
N ARG A 141 -21.60 7.30 -12.92
CA ARG A 141 -20.60 8.38 -12.91
C ARG A 141 -20.57 9.04 -11.53
N TRP A 142 -19.54 8.76 -10.74
CA TRP A 142 -19.33 9.32 -9.40
C TRP A 142 -18.11 10.25 -9.39
N LEU A 143 -18.22 11.43 -8.78
CA LEU A 143 -17.15 12.45 -8.70
C LEU A 143 -17.23 13.29 -7.40
N ASP A 144 -17.80 12.74 -6.32
CA ASP A 144 -18.03 13.49 -5.07
C ASP A 144 -16.75 13.80 -4.31
N TRP A 145 -15.73 12.96 -4.46
CA TRP A 145 -14.41 13.10 -3.87
C TRP A 145 -13.32 13.33 -4.91
N VAL A 146 -12.48 14.33 -4.64
CA VAL A 146 -11.26 14.61 -5.41
C VAL A 146 -10.07 14.24 -4.53
N PRO A 147 -9.18 13.33 -4.97
CA PRO A 147 -8.00 12.99 -4.20
C PRO A 147 -7.10 14.20 -3.94
N SER A 148 -6.69 14.39 -2.68
CA SER A 148 -5.68 15.39 -2.32
C SER A 148 -4.35 15.09 -3.02
N GLY A 149 -3.67 16.12 -3.55
CA GLY A 149 -2.34 15.99 -4.15
C GLY A 149 -2.31 15.44 -5.58
N LYS A 150 -3.43 15.50 -6.32
CA LYS A 150 -3.49 15.03 -7.71
C LYS A 150 -2.75 15.96 -8.68
N GLY A 151 -1.56 15.52 -9.11
CA GLY A 151 -0.96 15.90 -10.39
C GLY A 151 -1.54 15.14 -11.58
N ALA A 152 -1.05 15.45 -12.79
CA ALA A 152 -1.50 14.79 -14.02
C ALA A 152 -1.25 13.25 -14.03
N LYS A 153 -1.86 12.59 -15.02
CA LYS A 153 -2.02 11.14 -15.25
C LYS A 153 -0.92 10.23 -14.62
N ASN A 154 -1.33 9.34 -13.73
CA ASN A 154 -0.47 8.38 -13.02
C ASN A 154 0.32 7.43 -13.96
N SER A 155 1.65 7.60 -14.04
CA SER A 155 2.56 6.72 -14.81
C SER A 155 3.13 5.53 -13.99
N CYS A 156 2.85 5.45 -12.69
CA CYS A 156 3.34 4.35 -11.84
C CYS A 156 2.73 2.99 -12.20
N ALA A 157 1.48 2.96 -12.69
CA ALA A 157 0.76 1.71 -12.98
C ALA A 157 1.49 0.81 -14.01
N ASP A 158 2.19 1.41 -14.98
CA ASP A 158 2.96 0.68 -16.00
C ASP A 158 4.21 0.00 -15.42
N ARG A 159 4.81 0.56 -14.35
CA ARG A 159 5.93 -0.06 -13.62
C ARG A 159 5.46 -1.32 -12.87
N TRP A 160 4.31 -1.24 -12.20
CA TRP A 160 3.69 -2.38 -11.50
C TRP A 160 3.16 -3.47 -12.45
N ALA A 161 2.58 -3.08 -13.59
CA ALA A 161 2.11 -4.03 -14.61
C ALA A 161 3.25 -4.92 -15.16
N ASN A 162 4.48 -4.39 -15.21
CA ASN A 162 5.66 -5.14 -15.62
C ASN A 162 6.25 -6.04 -14.52
N MET A 163 5.98 -5.75 -13.24
CA MET A 163 6.35 -6.60 -12.10
C MET A 163 5.27 -7.62 -11.71
N ASN A 164 4.12 -7.58 -12.39
CA ASN A 164 2.98 -8.39 -12.02
C ASN A 164 3.28 -9.89 -12.26
N GLU A 165 3.32 -10.68 -11.17
CA GLU A 165 3.23 -12.16 -11.19
C GLU A 165 1.91 -12.63 -11.87
N SER A 166 1.06 -11.72 -12.38
CA SER A 166 -0.06 -12.07 -13.26
C SER A 166 0.35 -12.78 -14.55
N LYS A 167 1.63 -12.79 -14.94
CA LYS A 167 2.15 -13.74 -15.94
C LYS A 167 2.09 -15.21 -15.48
N THR A 168 1.91 -15.45 -14.18
CA THR A 168 1.60 -16.76 -13.57
C THR A 168 0.13 -16.93 -13.17
N ALA A 169 -0.70 -15.87 -13.22
CA ALA A 169 -2.15 -15.98 -12.98
C ALA A 169 -2.86 -16.79 -14.09
N ARG A 170 -2.25 -16.92 -15.26
CA ARG A 170 -2.72 -17.83 -16.33
C ARG A 170 -2.30 -19.30 -16.13
N SER A 171 -1.51 -19.64 -15.11
CA SER A 171 -0.89 -20.96 -15.06
C SER A 171 -1.76 -22.06 -14.48
N PHE A 172 -2.83 -21.77 -13.71
CA PHE A 172 -3.77 -22.81 -13.26
C PHE A 172 -5.18 -22.27 -13.05
N GLY A 173 -6.09 -22.50 -14.00
CA GLY A 173 -7.53 -22.18 -13.86
C GLY A 173 -8.28 -23.01 -12.79
N CYS A 174 -7.57 -23.71 -11.90
CA CYS A 174 -8.14 -24.57 -10.86
C CYS A 174 -8.44 -23.85 -9.54
N PHE A 175 -8.01 -22.58 -9.37
CA PHE A 175 -8.28 -21.81 -8.16
C PHE A 175 -9.60 -21.04 -8.27
N GLU A 176 -10.45 -21.16 -7.26
CA GLU A 176 -11.67 -20.34 -7.14
C GLU A 176 -11.37 -19.01 -6.47
N ALA A 177 -10.61 -19.06 -5.36
CA ALA A 177 -10.08 -17.88 -4.69
C ALA A 177 -8.56 -17.84 -4.88
N ASN A 178 -8.05 -16.71 -5.38
CA ASN A 178 -6.62 -16.49 -5.62
C ASN A 178 -5.87 -16.03 -4.37
N GLY A 179 -6.57 -15.78 -3.27
CA GLY A 179 -6.00 -15.24 -2.04
C GLY A 179 -7.06 -14.72 -1.09
N ILE A 180 -6.64 -13.88 -0.15
CA ILE A 180 -7.51 -12.98 0.62
C ILE A 180 -7.03 -11.55 0.45
N PHE A 181 -7.95 -10.60 0.35
CA PHE A 181 -7.66 -9.19 0.59
C PHE A 181 -7.91 -8.90 2.06
N ALA A 182 -7.00 -8.21 2.72
CA ALA A 182 -7.05 -8.00 4.17
C ALA A 182 -6.83 -6.54 4.52
N GLY A 183 -7.58 -6.03 5.51
CA GLY A 183 -7.37 -4.72 6.12
C GLY A 183 -6.97 -4.85 7.58
N PHE A 184 -6.05 -4.02 8.03
CA PHE A 184 -5.57 -3.97 9.41
C PHE A 184 -5.48 -2.52 9.89
N CYS A 185 -5.66 -2.26 11.19
CA CYS A 185 -5.23 -0.99 11.77
C CYS A 185 -3.70 -0.96 11.92
N ARG A 186 -3.12 0.22 12.20
CA ARG A 186 -1.66 0.36 12.44
C ARG A 186 -1.13 -0.57 13.56
N HIS A 187 -1.96 -0.93 14.53
CA HIS A 187 -1.60 -1.86 15.61
C HIS A 187 -1.75 -3.34 15.23
N SER A 188 -1.98 -3.66 13.95
CA SER A 188 -2.12 -5.01 13.40
C SER A 188 -3.39 -5.78 13.81
N PHE A 189 -4.42 -5.13 14.35
CA PHE A 189 -5.73 -5.77 14.50
C PHE A 189 -6.40 -5.91 13.15
N VAL A 190 -7.00 -7.07 12.90
CA VAL A 190 -7.75 -7.30 11.66
C VAL A 190 -8.99 -6.42 11.64
N LEU A 191 -9.18 -5.66 10.57
CA LEU A 191 -10.41 -4.90 10.31
C LEU A 191 -11.38 -5.72 9.48
N ALA A 192 -10.93 -6.36 8.40
CA ALA A 192 -11.77 -7.25 7.59
C ALA A 192 -10.91 -8.12 6.65
N PHE A 193 -11.49 -9.22 6.19
CA PHE A 193 -11.03 -10.04 5.07
C PHE A 193 -12.08 -10.09 3.97
N ALA A 194 -11.63 -10.16 2.72
CA ALA A 194 -12.44 -10.53 1.56
C ALA A 194 -11.73 -11.64 0.78
N ASP A 195 -12.48 -12.52 0.12
CA ASP A 195 -11.88 -13.44 -0.83
C ASP A 195 -11.56 -12.73 -2.14
N MET A 196 -10.35 -12.96 -2.67
CA MET A 196 -9.98 -12.51 -4.00
C MET A 196 -10.50 -13.50 -5.04
N ILE A 197 -11.76 -13.34 -5.45
CA ILE A 197 -12.44 -14.15 -6.46
C ILE A 197 -12.21 -13.50 -7.83
N ARG A 198 -11.67 -14.26 -8.80
CA ARG A 198 -11.47 -13.88 -10.23
C ARG A 198 -11.45 -12.36 -10.52
N THR A 199 -10.23 -11.79 -10.53
CA THR A 199 -9.87 -10.38 -10.81
C THR A 199 -10.61 -9.33 -9.99
N GLY A 200 -10.06 -8.97 -8.84
CA GLY A 200 -10.47 -7.76 -8.12
C GLY A 200 -10.03 -7.72 -6.66
N GLU A 201 -9.19 -6.75 -6.32
CA GLU A 201 -8.99 -6.29 -4.94
C GLU A 201 -9.93 -5.09 -4.74
N HIS A 202 -11.00 -5.28 -3.97
CA HIS A 202 -12.01 -4.25 -3.77
C HIS A 202 -12.15 -3.96 -2.27
N PRO A 203 -11.75 -2.77 -1.81
CA PRO A 203 -12.03 -2.35 -0.44
C PRO A 203 -13.54 -2.14 -0.28
N SER A 204 -14.15 -2.75 0.74
CA SER A 204 -15.53 -2.47 1.11
C SER A 204 -15.57 -1.35 2.15
N GLY A 205 -16.44 -0.35 1.97
CA GLY A 205 -16.78 0.61 3.00
C GLY A 205 -18.21 0.38 3.49
N SER A 206 -18.43 0.15 4.78
CA SER A 206 -19.76 0.33 5.37
C SER A 206 -19.66 1.22 6.59
N ARG A 207 -20.20 2.42 6.46
CA ARG A 207 -20.37 3.40 7.54
C ARG A 207 -21.84 3.32 7.97
N ARG A 208 -22.17 2.37 8.85
CA ARG A 208 -23.49 2.33 9.50
C ARG A 208 -23.32 2.64 10.98
N GLY A 209 -23.88 3.77 11.42
CA GLY A 209 -24.16 4.04 12.83
C GLY A 209 -23.17 4.93 13.60
N LEU A 210 -22.43 5.85 12.95
CA LEU A 210 -21.68 6.90 13.66
C LEU A 210 -22.33 8.27 13.41
N PRO A 211 -22.67 9.06 14.45
CA PRO A 211 -22.99 10.48 14.29
C PRO A 211 -21.71 11.32 14.07
N ASP A 212 -21.92 12.53 13.52
CA ASP A 212 -20.98 13.62 13.23
C ASP A 212 -19.94 13.45 12.11
N GLU A 213 -19.53 14.60 11.56
CA GLU A 213 -18.42 14.71 10.61
C GLU A 213 -17.12 14.38 11.36
N PRO A 214 -16.27 13.46 10.86
CA PRO A 214 -15.08 13.05 11.59
C PRO A 214 -14.10 14.21 11.77
N ILE A 215 -13.59 14.32 13.00
CA ILE A 215 -12.43 15.16 13.34
C ILE A 215 -11.19 14.39 12.87
N GLY A 216 -10.52 14.91 11.84
CA GLY A 216 -9.37 14.27 11.21
C GLY A 216 -9.69 13.29 10.07
N SER A 217 -8.68 12.96 9.27
CA SER A 217 -8.78 12.06 8.11
C SER A 217 -8.62 10.58 8.46
N LEU A 218 -9.17 9.72 7.60
CA LEU A 218 -8.82 8.31 7.55
C LEU A 218 -7.59 8.10 6.66
N GLY A 219 -6.47 7.69 7.25
CA GLY A 219 -5.26 7.30 6.53
C GLY A 219 -5.33 5.84 6.07
N VAL A 220 -5.20 5.57 4.78
CA VAL A 220 -5.21 4.22 4.21
C VAL A 220 -3.93 3.95 3.43
N GLY A 221 -3.06 3.12 4.02
CA GLY A 221 -1.87 2.57 3.40
C GLY A 221 -2.20 1.50 2.37
N TYR A 222 -1.67 1.65 1.16
CA TYR A 222 -1.76 0.65 0.12
C TYR A 222 -0.67 0.85 -0.94
N ASP A 223 0.03 -0.22 -1.32
CA ASP A 223 1.18 -0.15 -2.23
C ASP A 223 0.83 0.48 -3.57
N ILE A 224 -0.39 0.25 -4.06
CA ILE A 224 -0.88 0.86 -5.31
C ILE A 224 -1.84 2.01 -5.07
N ALA A 225 -1.72 2.71 -3.93
CA ALA A 225 -2.53 3.87 -3.57
C ALA A 225 -2.73 4.85 -4.74
N CYS A 226 -1.66 5.18 -5.47
CA CYS A 226 -1.73 6.08 -6.61
C CYS A 226 -2.63 5.59 -7.76
N GLY A 227 -2.75 4.28 -7.97
CA GLY A 227 -3.70 3.72 -8.94
C GLY A 227 -5.11 3.59 -8.36
N MET A 228 -5.21 3.40 -7.03
CA MET A 228 -6.48 3.16 -6.34
C MET A 228 -7.28 4.45 -6.14
N VAL A 229 -6.63 5.60 -5.93
CA VAL A 229 -7.32 6.90 -5.77
C VAL A 229 -8.26 7.23 -6.94
N ASP A 230 -7.83 6.99 -8.18
CA ASP A 230 -8.67 7.26 -9.36
C ASP A 230 -9.86 6.29 -9.45
N LYS A 231 -9.69 5.05 -8.96
CA LYS A 231 -10.77 4.07 -8.89
C LYS A 231 -11.78 4.43 -7.83
N ILE A 232 -11.33 4.81 -6.63
CA ILE A 232 -12.20 5.25 -5.52
C ILE A 232 -13.00 6.48 -5.93
N ALA A 233 -12.36 7.47 -6.56
CA ALA A 233 -13.03 8.70 -6.99
C ALA A 233 -14.19 8.44 -7.97
N ARG A 234 -14.06 7.41 -8.83
CA ARG A 234 -15.06 7.02 -9.84
C ARG A 234 -16.06 5.97 -9.35
N SER A 235 -15.89 5.44 -8.15
CA SER A 235 -16.74 4.40 -7.61
C SER A 235 -17.77 4.97 -6.63
N PRO A 236 -18.78 4.16 -6.22
CA PRO A 236 -19.71 4.57 -5.16
C PRO A 236 -19.04 4.86 -3.81
N LEU A 237 -17.76 4.48 -3.62
CA LEU A 237 -16.98 4.84 -2.44
C LEU A 237 -16.57 6.31 -2.42
N SER A 238 -16.72 7.05 -3.51
CA SER A 238 -16.38 8.48 -3.61
C SER A 238 -17.06 9.29 -2.50
N HIS A 239 -18.35 9.05 -2.23
CA HIS A 239 -19.06 9.74 -1.15
C HIS A 239 -18.47 9.41 0.23
N LEU A 240 -18.22 8.13 0.52
CA LEU A 240 -17.61 7.70 1.78
C LEU A 240 -16.18 8.23 1.94
N ALA A 241 -15.42 8.29 0.85
CA ALA A 241 -14.07 8.86 0.84
C ALA A 241 -14.09 10.36 1.19
N LYS A 242 -15.10 11.10 0.73
CA LYS A 242 -15.32 12.50 1.11
C LYS A 242 -15.69 12.62 2.59
N GLU A 243 -16.68 11.85 3.04
CA GLU A 243 -17.16 11.87 4.41
C GLU A 243 -16.06 11.51 5.42
N GLU A 244 -15.23 10.52 5.11
CA GLU A 244 -14.14 10.06 5.97
C GLU A 244 -12.84 10.85 5.77
N LYS A 245 -12.88 11.93 4.97
CA LYS A 245 -11.73 12.77 4.60
C LYS A 245 -10.53 11.90 4.17
N LEU A 246 -10.80 10.87 3.35
CA LEU A 246 -9.86 9.80 3.05
C LEU A 246 -8.53 10.34 2.53
N GLN A 247 -7.45 9.82 3.10
CA GLN A 247 -6.09 10.10 2.69
C GLN A 247 -5.37 8.80 2.37
N MET A 248 -5.00 8.63 1.11
CA MET A 248 -4.24 7.45 0.68
C MET A 248 -2.76 7.65 0.99
N LEU A 249 -2.11 6.60 1.50
CA LEU A 249 -0.75 6.61 2.01
C LEU A 249 0.08 5.51 1.34
N ILE A 250 1.37 5.77 1.18
CA ILE A 250 2.38 4.81 0.73
C ILE A 250 3.46 4.66 1.80
N GLY A 251 3.75 3.40 2.14
CA GLY A 251 4.83 2.99 3.03
C GLY A 251 6.19 3.57 2.64
N LEU A 252 7.06 3.89 3.61
CA LEU A 252 8.42 4.37 3.33
C LEU A 252 9.23 3.39 2.46
N LEU A 253 9.06 2.08 2.71
CA LEU A 253 9.76 1.02 1.97
C LEU A 253 9.19 0.81 0.58
N HIS A 254 7.89 1.10 0.39
CA HIS A 254 7.24 1.03 -0.92
C HIS A 254 7.47 2.28 -1.76
N GLY A 255 7.71 3.44 -1.13
CA GLY A 255 7.96 4.72 -1.79
C GLY A 255 9.00 4.67 -2.91
N TYR A 256 10.02 3.82 -2.76
CA TYR A 256 11.05 3.61 -3.78
C TYR A 256 10.51 3.07 -5.11
N ALA A 257 9.40 2.32 -5.13
CA ALA A 257 8.77 1.88 -6.39
C ALA A 257 8.01 2.98 -7.12
N HIS A 258 7.73 4.09 -6.46
CA HIS A 258 6.92 5.17 -7.00
C HIS A 258 7.81 6.26 -7.58
N ASN A 259 7.35 6.85 -8.68
CA ASN A 259 7.99 8.04 -9.24
C ASN A 259 7.95 9.19 -8.21
N ARG A 260 8.83 10.17 -8.36
CA ARG A 260 9.00 11.25 -7.39
C ARG A 260 7.70 12.02 -7.16
N LEU A 261 6.91 12.28 -8.21
CA LEU A 261 5.63 12.97 -8.06
C LEU A 261 4.65 12.19 -7.16
N CYS A 262 4.58 10.87 -7.36
CA CYS A 262 3.76 9.99 -6.53
C CYS A 262 4.26 9.92 -5.09
N GLN A 263 5.59 9.95 -4.87
CA GLN A 263 6.15 10.07 -3.53
C GLN A 263 5.73 11.39 -2.86
N LEU A 264 5.82 12.53 -3.56
CA LEU A 264 5.41 13.83 -3.01
C LEU A 264 3.93 13.86 -2.62
N SER A 265 3.07 13.15 -3.37
CA SER A 265 1.63 13.12 -3.09
C SER A 265 1.20 12.11 -2.02
N PHE A 266 1.87 10.95 -1.91
CA PHE A 266 1.37 9.82 -1.12
C PHE A 266 2.36 9.24 -0.10
N LEU A 267 3.66 9.56 -0.18
CA LEU A 267 4.64 9.02 0.77
C LEU A 267 4.39 9.61 2.15
N MET A 268 4.24 8.74 3.16
CA MET A 268 3.94 9.16 4.53
C MET A 268 4.93 10.20 5.09
N LEU A 269 6.20 10.13 4.67
CA LEU A 269 7.22 11.11 5.08
C LEU A 269 6.78 12.56 4.87
N TYR A 270 6.04 12.84 3.79
CA TYR A 270 5.62 14.19 3.41
C TYR A 270 4.18 14.50 3.85
N ILE A 271 3.49 13.56 4.50
CA ILE A 271 2.09 13.72 4.90
C ILE A 271 1.98 14.02 6.40
N TYR A 272 1.43 15.18 6.72
CA TYR A 272 1.17 15.58 8.10
C TYR A 272 0.22 14.61 8.81
N GLY A 273 0.61 14.18 10.01
CA GLY A 273 -0.16 13.30 10.87
C GLY A 273 0.20 11.83 10.73
N THR A 274 1.06 11.38 9.82
CA THR A 274 1.36 9.93 9.70
C THR A 274 2.27 9.41 10.81
N GLY A 275 2.96 10.29 11.52
CA GLY A 275 4.00 9.90 12.47
C GLY A 275 5.15 9.16 11.77
N ILE A 276 5.85 8.31 12.53
CA ILE A 276 6.99 7.48 12.06
C ILE A 276 6.56 6.08 11.59
N GLU A 277 5.27 5.87 11.38
CA GLU A 277 4.71 4.57 10.99
C GLU A 277 5.29 4.06 9.66
N ASP A 278 5.46 2.74 9.54
CA ASP A 278 5.92 2.09 8.30
C ASP A 278 4.76 1.49 7.48
N LEU A 279 3.61 1.25 8.14
CA LEU A 279 2.42 0.58 7.61
C LEU A 279 2.67 -0.83 7.06
N GLU A 280 3.78 -1.49 7.43
CA GLU A 280 4.11 -2.87 7.01
C GLU A 280 3.36 -3.93 7.83
N VAL A 281 2.15 -3.61 8.29
CA VAL A 281 1.34 -4.53 9.11
C VAL A 281 0.84 -5.72 8.28
N CYS A 282 0.58 -5.51 6.99
CA CYS A 282 0.13 -6.54 6.06
C CYS A 282 1.18 -7.65 5.90
N GLU A 283 2.41 -7.28 5.58
CA GLU A 283 3.54 -8.18 5.34
C GLU A 283 3.89 -8.97 6.60
N ARG A 284 3.92 -8.30 7.76
CA ARG A 284 4.11 -8.95 9.07
C ARG A 284 2.99 -9.93 9.40
N TYR A 285 1.74 -9.62 9.05
CA TYR A 285 0.63 -10.54 9.24
C TYR A 285 0.74 -11.75 8.29
N PHE A 286 0.93 -11.48 7.00
CA PHE A 286 0.98 -12.49 5.94
C PHE A 286 2.12 -13.47 6.13
N SER A 287 3.31 -13.01 6.51
CA SER A 287 4.45 -13.88 6.82
C SER A 287 4.08 -15.02 7.78
N GLN A 288 3.26 -14.73 8.79
CA GLN A 288 2.81 -15.72 9.76
C GLN A 288 1.56 -16.48 9.28
N SER A 289 0.58 -15.80 8.69
CA SER A 289 -0.67 -16.43 8.25
C SER A 289 -0.48 -17.36 7.05
N ASN A 290 0.59 -17.18 6.26
CA ASN A 290 0.96 -18.08 5.15
C ASN A 290 1.16 -19.53 5.60
N ALA A 291 1.44 -19.75 6.88
CA ALA A 291 1.48 -21.07 7.48
C ALA A 291 0.14 -21.84 7.43
N LEU A 292 -1.00 -21.14 7.24
CA LEU A 292 -2.32 -21.75 7.03
C LEU A 292 -2.48 -22.34 5.63
N ALA A 293 -1.71 -21.87 4.63
CA ALA A 293 -1.92 -22.21 3.23
C ALA A 293 -1.93 -23.73 2.95
N PRO A 294 -1.02 -24.56 3.52
CA PRO A 294 -1.06 -26.01 3.29
C PRO A 294 -2.32 -26.68 3.84
N VAL A 295 -2.92 -26.11 4.89
CA VAL A 295 -4.09 -26.68 5.57
C VAL A 295 -5.38 -26.21 4.90
N THR A 296 -5.45 -24.97 4.44
CA THR A 296 -6.68 -24.36 3.89
C THR A 296 -6.87 -24.56 2.39
N ARG A 297 -5.80 -24.86 1.63
CA ARG A 297 -5.82 -24.92 0.15
C ARG A 297 -6.89 -25.81 -0.47
N TYR A 298 -7.16 -26.96 0.18
CA TYR A 298 -8.10 -27.97 -0.31
C TYR A 298 -9.38 -28.05 0.53
N MET A 299 -9.56 -27.13 1.48
CA MET A 299 -10.80 -27.03 2.26
C MET A 299 -11.93 -26.46 1.39
N GLY A 300 -13.16 -26.86 1.71
CA GLY A 300 -14.34 -26.16 1.21
C GLY A 300 -14.39 -24.72 1.74
N ARG A 301 -15.19 -23.87 1.09
CA ARG A 301 -15.28 -22.44 1.41
C ARG A 301 -15.56 -22.18 2.90
N PHE A 302 -16.60 -22.82 3.45
CA PHE A 302 -16.97 -22.72 4.87
C PHE A 302 -15.79 -22.99 5.81
N ARG A 303 -15.14 -24.16 5.69
CA ARG A 303 -14.04 -24.57 6.57
C ARG A 303 -12.80 -23.69 6.40
N ARG A 304 -12.52 -23.21 5.18
CA ARG A 304 -11.42 -22.29 4.92
C ARG A 304 -11.63 -20.98 5.68
N HIS A 305 -12.81 -20.37 5.56
CA HIS A 305 -13.14 -19.14 6.28
C HIS A 305 -13.12 -19.36 7.80
N GLN A 306 -13.70 -20.46 8.28
CA GLN A 306 -13.67 -20.82 9.70
C GLN A 306 -12.23 -20.94 10.24
N ALA A 307 -11.33 -21.58 9.50
CA ALA A 307 -9.93 -21.74 9.90
C ALA A 307 -9.18 -20.40 9.92
N ILE A 308 -9.37 -19.55 8.91
CA ILE A 308 -8.72 -18.23 8.83
C ILE A 308 -9.25 -17.30 9.93
N ALA A 309 -10.57 -17.23 10.13
CA ALA A 309 -11.16 -16.40 11.18
C ALA A 309 -10.79 -16.88 12.58
N SER A 310 -10.73 -18.20 12.81
CA SER A 310 -10.25 -18.76 14.09
C SER A 310 -8.80 -18.34 14.38
N TYR A 311 -7.94 -18.32 13.36
CA TYR A 311 -6.57 -17.85 13.50
C TYR A 311 -6.52 -16.35 13.80
N ALA A 312 -7.32 -15.54 13.09
CA ALA A 312 -7.41 -14.10 13.30
C ALA A 312 -7.91 -13.76 14.71
N TYR A 313 -8.99 -14.40 15.18
CA TYR A 313 -9.50 -14.26 16.55
C TYR A 313 -8.41 -14.55 17.59
N HIS A 314 -7.70 -15.67 17.41
CA HIS A 314 -6.64 -16.04 18.35
C HIS A 314 -5.52 -15.01 18.34
N ARG A 315 -5.12 -14.54 17.16
CA ARG A 315 -4.03 -13.57 17.03
C ARG A 315 -4.41 -12.22 17.62
N ASP A 316 -5.58 -11.67 17.28
CA ASP A 316 -6.04 -10.38 17.79
C ASP A 316 -6.05 -10.35 19.32
N ASN A 317 -6.64 -11.37 19.95
CA ASN A 317 -6.83 -11.40 21.40
C ASN A 317 -5.60 -11.82 22.20
N PHE A 318 -4.74 -12.68 21.65
CA PHE A 318 -3.64 -13.27 22.42
C PHE A 318 -2.24 -12.85 21.99
N GLU A 319 -2.07 -12.28 20.80
CA GLU A 319 -0.77 -11.82 20.30
C GLU A 319 -0.81 -10.30 20.06
N THR A 320 -1.77 -9.80 19.29
CA THR A 320 -1.87 -8.38 18.92
C THR A 320 -2.15 -7.53 20.16
N TYR A 321 -3.21 -7.85 20.92
CA TYR A 321 -3.53 -7.14 22.17
C TYR A 321 -2.36 -7.20 23.15
N HIS A 322 -1.78 -8.38 23.41
CA HIS A 322 -0.60 -8.53 24.29
C HIS A 322 0.58 -7.62 23.87
N ASN A 323 0.81 -7.45 22.57
CA ASN A 323 1.91 -6.65 22.05
C ASN A 323 1.56 -5.15 21.87
N LEU A 324 0.32 -4.72 22.11
CA LEU A 324 -0.12 -3.33 21.90
C LEU A 324 0.74 -2.32 22.67
N SER A 325 0.86 -2.47 23.98
CA SER A 325 1.78 -1.67 24.81
C SER A 325 3.27 -1.75 24.41
N LYS A 326 3.70 -2.86 23.80
CA LYS A 326 5.09 -3.04 23.34
C LYS A 326 5.33 -2.22 22.07
N PHE A 327 4.35 -2.19 21.16
CA PHE A 327 4.35 -1.31 20.00
C PHE A 327 4.46 0.15 20.44
N ILE A 328 3.57 0.59 21.33
CA ILE A 328 3.56 1.97 21.88
C ILE A 328 4.91 2.32 22.50
N TYR A 329 5.42 1.50 23.42
CA TYR A 329 6.72 1.72 24.06
C TYR A 329 7.88 1.81 23.04
N SER A 330 7.88 0.92 22.04
CA SER A 330 8.96 0.87 21.05
C SER A 330 8.95 2.10 20.13
N ASN A 331 7.77 2.57 19.73
CA ASN A 331 7.64 3.77 18.91
C ASN A 331 7.91 5.04 19.72
N TYR A 332 7.47 5.11 20.98
CA TYR A 332 7.78 6.24 21.87
C TYR A 332 9.30 6.40 22.03
N LYS A 333 10.00 5.28 22.27
CA LYS A 333 11.46 5.27 22.36
C LYS A 333 12.14 5.68 21.06
N GLN A 334 11.61 5.26 19.91
CA GLN A 334 12.13 5.65 18.59
C GLN A 334 11.92 7.14 18.32
N ALA A 335 10.72 7.66 18.57
CA ALA A 335 10.40 9.08 18.42
C ALA A 335 11.32 9.95 19.28
N LEU A 336 11.48 9.63 20.56
CA LEU A 336 12.46 10.31 21.43
C LEU A 336 13.88 10.24 20.89
N ALA A 337 14.31 9.09 20.36
CA ALA A 337 15.66 8.93 19.81
C ALA A 337 15.88 9.80 18.55
N ILE A 338 14.85 9.99 17.72
CA ILE A 338 14.89 10.88 16.56
C ILE A 338 14.92 12.34 17.01
N LEU A 339 14.03 12.74 17.93
CA LEU A 339 13.96 14.11 18.45
C LEU A 339 15.26 14.53 19.15
N ASN A 340 15.96 13.61 19.82
CA ASN A 340 17.28 13.87 20.40
C ASN A 340 18.35 14.29 19.37
N ARG A 341 18.12 14.06 18.06
CA ARG A 341 19.00 14.49 16.97
C ARG A 341 18.68 15.88 16.42
N ALA A 342 17.69 16.59 16.96
CA ALA A 342 17.27 17.92 16.52
C ALA A 342 18.43 18.89 16.31
N LYS A 343 19.37 18.95 17.28
CA LYS A 343 20.53 19.84 17.20
C LYS A 343 21.50 19.47 16.08
N ASP A 344 21.61 18.18 15.74
CA ASP A 344 22.48 17.72 14.67
C ASP A 344 21.81 17.96 13.31
N THR A 345 20.51 17.69 13.18
CA THR A 345 19.73 18.03 11.98
C THR A 345 19.77 19.53 11.70
N ALA A 346 19.65 20.39 12.72
CA ALA A 346 19.78 21.84 12.58
C ALA A 346 21.17 22.25 12.06
N LYS A 347 22.26 21.60 12.52
CA LYS A 347 23.61 21.84 11.98
C LYS A 347 23.72 21.39 10.53
N THR A 348 23.15 20.23 10.18
CA THR A 348 23.13 19.72 8.81
C THR A 348 22.43 20.72 7.88
N LEU A 349 21.24 21.20 8.24
CA LEU A 349 20.48 22.21 7.49
C LEU A 349 21.29 23.50 7.28
N LYS A 350 21.91 24.03 8.35
CA LYS A 350 22.79 25.20 8.26
C LYS A 350 23.98 24.98 7.33
N SER A 351 24.60 23.80 7.37
CA SER A 351 25.77 23.46 6.54
C SER A 351 25.46 23.42 5.04
N VAL A 352 24.21 23.11 4.67
CA VAL A 352 23.75 23.09 3.28
C VAL A 352 23.08 24.40 2.83
N GLY A 353 23.10 25.43 3.69
CA GLY A 353 22.57 26.76 3.38
C GLY A 353 21.06 26.93 3.60
N ILE A 354 20.41 26.01 4.31
CA ILE A 354 19.00 26.13 4.70
C ILE A 354 18.96 26.80 6.07
N LEU A 355 18.72 28.12 6.04
CA LEU A 355 18.60 28.97 7.24
C LEU A 355 17.16 29.20 7.68
N ASP A 356 16.19 28.69 6.92
CA ASP A 356 14.78 28.77 7.26
C ASP A 356 14.16 27.44 6.84
N ALA A 357 13.75 26.65 7.83
CA ALA A 357 13.17 25.34 7.58
C ALA A 357 11.75 25.43 6.98
N GLN A 358 11.07 26.58 7.02
CA GLN A 358 9.82 26.76 6.28
C GLN A 358 10.01 26.73 4.76
N LYS A 359 11.19 27.15 4.26
CA LYS A 359 11.53 27.04 2.83
C LYS A 359 11.59 25.60 2.33
N VAL A 360 11.74 24.62 3.23
CA VAL A 360 11.71 23.20 2.84
C VAL A 360 10.32 22.81 2.31
N PHE A 361 9.24 23.41 2.81
CA PHE A 361 7.90 23.16 2.26
C PHE A 361 7.73 23.77 0.88
N SER A 362 8.26 24.99 0.64
CA SER A 362 8.22 25.59 -0.70
C SER A 362 9.02 24.77 -1.71
N PHE A 363 10.13 24.16 -1.29
CA PHE A 363 10.90 23.25 -2.13
C PHE A 363 10.11 22.02 -2.58
N LEU A 364 9.24 21.45 -1.74
CA LEU A 364 8.38 20.33 -2.15
C LEU A 364 7.33 20.77 -3.18
N GLU A 365 6.73 21.95 -3.00
CA GLU A 365 5.73 22.45 -3.95
C GLU A 365 6.38 22.83 -5.29
N GLU A 366 7.54 23.50 -5.26
CA GLU A 366 8.35 23.78 -6.46
C GLU A 366 8.74 22.49 -7.19
N GLU A 367 9.19 21.46 -6.47
CA GLU A 367 9.54 20.15 -7.05
C GLU A 367 8.30 19.49 -7.69
N LYS A 368 7.15 19.58 -7.04
CA LYS A 368 5.89 19.03 -7.52
C LYS A 368 5.39 19.75 -8.78
N GLU A 369 5.31 21.09 -8.76
CA GLU A 369 4.94 21.91 -9.91
C GLU A 369 5.87 21.66 -11.11
N TYR A 370 7.18 21.58 -10.83
CA TYR A 370 8.17 21.24 -11.85
C TYR A 370 7.85 19.89 -12.49
N LEU A 371 7.63 18.83 -11.71
CA LEU A 371 7.37 17.49 -12.20
C LEU A 371 6.01 17.38 -12.94
N GLU A 372 4.98 18.09 -12.48
CA GLU A 372 3.66 18.12 -13.12
C GLU A 372 3.73 18.77 -14.51
N SER A 373 4.50 19.85 -14.66
CA SER A 373 4.69 20.54 -15.95
C SER A 373 5.30 19.65 -17.05
N ARG A 374 5.93 18.53 -16.67
CA ARG A 374 6.70 17.65 -17.57
C ARG A 374 5.99 16.38 -18.01
N GLN A 375 4.88 15.99 -17.36
CA GLN A 375 4.23 14.70 -17.66
C GLN A 375 3.53 14.64 -19.02
N SER A 376 3.26 15.76 -19.68
CA SER A 376 2.72 15.73 -21.05
C SER A 376 3.84 15.83 -22.07
N THR A 377 4.25 14.71 -22.67
CA THR A 377 4.86 14.78 -24.01
C THR A 377 3.78 15.37 -24.93
N PRO A 378 3.97 16.56 -25.53
CA PRO A 378 2.95 17.14 -26.37
C PRO A 378 2.57 16.16 -27.48
N VAL A 379 1.27 15.97 -27.73
CA VAL A 379 0.76 15.06 -28.79
C VAL A 379 1.45 15.33 -30.14
N LYS A 380 1.82 16.58 -30.36
CA LYS A 380 2.60 17.04 -31.52
C LYS A 380 3.97 16.38 -31.61
N GLU A 381 4.72 16.25 -30.53
CA GLU A 381 6.07 15.65 -30.53
C GLU A 381 6.04 14.15 -30.81
N THR A 382 5.09 13.42 -30.21
CA THR A 382 4.88 11.99 -30.52
C THR A 382 4.55 11.78 -32.00
N LEU A 383 3.76 12.70 -32.57
CA LEU A 383 3.41 12.68 -34.00
C LEU A 383 4.63 12.97 -34.89
N LEU A 384 5.47 13.95 -34.53
CA LEU A 384 6.72 14.27 -35.23
C LEU A 384 7.73 13.10 -35.19
N CYS A 385 7.92 12.47 -34.03
CA CYS A 385 8.76 11.28 -33.88
C CYS A 385 8.27 10.11 -34.75
N SER A 386 6.94 9.87 -34.77
CA SER A 386 6.34 8.80 -35.57
C SER A 386 6.50 9.05 -37.06
N TYR A 387 6.33 10.30 -37.50
CA TYR A 387 6.55 10.73 -38.88
C TYR A 387 8.01 10.55 -39.31
N TYR A 388 8.97 11.03 -38.51
CA TYR A 388 10.39 10.84 -38.75
C TYR A 388 10.78 9.36 -38.86
N LEU A 389 10.34 8.52 -37.92
CA LEU A 389 10.64 7.09 -37.95
C LEU A 389 10.05 6.39 -39.19
N ALA A 390 8.89 6.84 -39.67
CA ALA A 390 8.29 6.34 -40.90
C ALA A 390 9.12 6.75 -42.12
N LEU A 391 9.62 7.99 -42.18
CA LEU A 391 10.51 8.47 -43.24
C LEU A 391 11.86 7.74 -43.27
N VAL A 392 12.48 7.49 -42.12
CA VAL A 392 13.72 6.70 -42.01
C VAL A 392 13.49 5.25 -42.46
N LYS A 393 12.36 4.65 -42.10
CA LYS A 393 12.00 3.30 -42.59
C LYS A 393 11.79 3.30 -44.09
N LEU A 394 11.15 4.33 -44.64
CA LEU A 394 10.95 4.47 -46.08
C LEU A 394 12.30 4.55 -46.81
N SER A 395 13.25 5.36 -46.34
CA SER A 395 14.57 5.47 -46.99
C SER A 395 15.31 4.13 -46.99
N TYR A 396 15.32 3.40 -45.88
CA TYR A 396 15.94 2.07 -45.80
C TYR A 396 15.23 1.03 -46.67
N CYS A 397 13.89 1.06 -46.72
CA CYS A 397 13.07 0.22 -47.60
C CYS A 397 13.41 0.49 -49.08
N GLN A 398 13.56 1.76 -49.46
CA GLN A 398 13.91 2.17 -50.81
C GLN A 398 15.34 1.77 -51.20
N GLU A 399 16.30 1.90 -50.29
CA GLU A 399 17.67 1.41 -50.50
C GLU A 399 17.71 -0.10 -50.69
N ARG A 400 16.98 -0.86 -49.85
CA ARG A 400 16.87 -2.32 -49.99
C ARG A 400 16.23 -2.71 -51.31
N LEU A 401 15.14 -2.05 -51.69
CA LEU A 401 14.46 -2.28 -52.96
C LEU A 401 15.39 -1.97 -54.15
N GLN A 402 16.19 -0.91 -54.07
CA GLN A 402 17.19 -0.60 -55.10
C GLN A 402 18.26 -1.68 -55.20
N ARG A 403 18.80 -2.15 -54.07
CA ARG A 403 19.77 -3.26 -54.05
C ARG A 403 19.17 -4.54 -54.61
N SER A 404 17.98 -4.94 -54.17
CA SER A 404 17.29 -6.13 -54.70
C SER A 404 17.00 -6.01 -56.20
N ARG A 405 16.61 -4.82 -56.69
CA ARG A 405 16.46 -4.55 -58.13
C ARG A 405 17.77 -4.68 -58.89
N GLN A 406 18.88 -4.24 -58.30
CA GLN A 406 20.21 -4.37 -58.89
C GLN A 406 20.64 -5.84 -58.94
N THR A 407 20.52 -6.58 -57.84
CA THR A 407 20.82 -8.02 -57.77
C THR A 407 19.97 -8.83 -58.74
N PHE A 408 18.68 -8.50 -58.88
CA PHE A 408 17.79 -9.12 -59.86
C PHE A 408 18.22 -8.84 -61.31
N ARG A 409 18.61 -7.59 -61.63
CA ARG A 409 19.15 -7.22 -62.95
C ARG A 409 20.46 -7.95 -63.27
N GLU A 410 21.37 -8.02 -62.30
CA GLU A 410 22.66 -8.72 -62.42
C GLU A 410 22.46 -10.24 -62.59
N GLY A 411 21.49 -10.82 -61.88
CA GLY A 411 21.09 -12.22 -62.02
C GLY A 411 20.47 -12.54 -63.39
N MET A 412 19.63 -11.65 -63.93
CA MET A 412 19.07 -11.78 -65.28
C MET A 412 20.14 -11.64 -66.38
N GLY A 413 21.17 -10.82 -66.17
CA GLY A 413 22.30 -10.69 -67.11
C GLY A 413 23.21 -11.92 -67.20
N SER A 414 23.13 -12.83 -66.22
CA SER A 414 23.98 -14.04 -66.10
C SER A 414 23.25 -15.34 -66.47
N LEU A 415 22.13 -15.25 -67.21
CA LEU A 415 21.27 -16.38 -67.63
C LEU A 415 21.86 -17.29 -68.73
N HIS A 416 23.12 -17.08 -69.15
CA HIS A 416 23.70 -17.85 -70.25
C HIS A 416 24.33 -19.20 -69.86
N ASP A 417 24.61 -19.46 -68.57
CA ASP A 417 25.19 -20.72 -68.08
C ASP A 417 24.53 -21.19 -66.76
N ASN A 418 23.97 -22.41 -66.79
CA ASN A 418 23.31 -23.18 -65.72
C ASN A 418 21.89 -22.74 -65.25
N ARG A 419 20.87 -23.52 -65.68
CA ARG A 419 19.43 -23.22 -65.56
C ARG A 419 18.71 -23.68 -64.27
N SER A 420 19.18 -24.66 -63.49
CA SER A 420 18.33 -25.22 -62.40
C SER A 420 18.48 -24.58 -61.01
N SER A 421 19.67 -24.14 -60.61
CA SER A 421 19.92 -23.57 -59.27
C SER A 421 19.74 -22.04 -59.22
N LYS A 422 19.77 -21.35 -60.37
CA LYS A 422 19.65 -19.88 -60.46
C LYS A 422 18.20 -19.40 -60.54
N ASP A 423 17.28 -20.20 -61.09
CA ASP A 423 15.84 -19.87 -61.16
C ASP A 423 15.20 -19.77 -59.76
N GLU A 424 15.59 -20.64 -58.82
CA GLU A 424 15.09 -20.58 -57.44
C GLU A 424 15.58 -19.32 -56.70
N SER A 425 16.83 -18.91 -56.92
CA SER A 425 17.41 -17.67 -56.37
C SER A 425 16.77 -16.40 -56.94
N LEU A 426 16.49 -16.38 -58.25
CA LEU A 426 15.79 -15.28 -58.92
C LEU A 426 14.34 -15.16 -58.44
N PHE A 427 13.63 -16.27 -58.28
CA PHE A 427 12.25 -16.31 -57.76
C PHE A 427 12.18 -15.83 -56.30
N LEU A 428 13.14 -16.22 -55.45
CA LEU A 428 13.23 -15.71 -54.08
C LEU A 428 13.49 -14.21 -54.04
N THR A 429 14.38 -13.71 -54.91
CA THR A 429 14.69 -12.27 -55.04
C THR A 429 13.47 -11.48 -55.54
N GLU A 430 12.70 -12.03 -56.50
CA GLU A 430 11.46 -11.44 -57.01
C GLU A 430 10.41 -11.32 -55.91
N ARG A 431 10.20 -12.39 -55.14
CA ARG A 431 9.26 -12.40 -54.01
C ARG A 431 9.68 -11.46 -52.87
N GLU A 432 10.99 -11.28 -52.66
CA GLU A 432 11.51 -10.27 -51.74
C GLU A 432 11.24 -8.85 -52.24
N MET A 433 11.42 -8.58 -53.54
CA MET A 433 11.08 -7.28 -54.14
C MET A 433 9.60 -6.96 -54.01
N GLU A 434 8.69 -7.91 -54.25
CA GLU A 434 7.24 -7.72 -54.09
C GLU A 434 6.88 -7.33 -52.64
N LYS A 435 7.44 -8.03 -51.65
CA LYS A 435 7.23 -7.72 -50.23
C LYS A 435 7.73 -6.33 -49.86
N GLU A 436 8.90 -5.93 -50.37
CA GLU A 436 9.45 -4.60 -50.10
C GLU A 436 8.65 -3.50 -50.82
N GLN A 437 8.09 -3.76 -52.01
CA GLN A 437 7.18 -2.84 -52.70
C GLN A 437 5.85 -2.66 -51.96
N GLU A 438 5.29 -3.74 -51.42
CA GLU A 438 4.09 -3.67 -50.58
C GLU A 438 4.36 -2.88 -49.30
N MET A 439 5.53 -3.10 -48.67
CA MET A 439 5.98 -2.33 -47.51
C MET A 439 6.18 -0.84 -47.83
N GLU A 440 6.78 -0.52 -48.99
CA GLU A 440 6.95 0.85 -49.47
C GLU A 440 5.58 1.54 -49.65
N ALA A 441 4.62 0.89 -50.30
CA ALA A 441 3.27 1.41 -50.50
C ALA A 441 2.56 1.69 -49.16
N LYS A 442 2.69 0.77 -48.20
CA LYS A 442 2.15 0.94 -46.85
C LYS A 442 2.79 2.12 -46.11
N LEU A 443 4.13 2.20 -46.12
CA LEU A 443 4.86 3.29 -45.48
C LEU A 443 4.50 4.65 -46.09
N LEU A 444 4.32 4.73 -47.41
CA LEU A 444 3.84 5.94 -48.09
C LEU A 444 2.43 6.34 -47.65
N GLY A 445 1.53 5.37 -47.42
CA GLY A 445 0.20 5.62 -46.87
C GLY A 445 0.24 6.15 -45.43
N ASP A 446 1.07 5.55 -44.57
CA ASP A 446 1.27 5.99 -43.19
C ASP A 446 1.87 7.41 -43.15
N ILE A 447 2.87 7.69 -43.98
CA ILE A 447 3.51 9.02 -44.13
C ILE A 447 2.49 10.07 -44.57
N GLN A 448 1.61 9.77 -45.53
CA GLN A 448 0.54 10.69 -45.95
C GLN A 448 -0.44 10.98 -44.82
N SER A 449 -0.84 9.96 -44.06
CA SER A 449 -1.70 10.16 -42.88
C SER A 449 -1.04 11.05 -41.82
N PHE A 450 0.27 10.91 -41.61
CA PHE A 450 1.03 11.79 -40.72
C PHE A 450 1.15 13.21 -41.27
N GLU A 451 1.40 13.38 -42.57
CA GLU A 451 1.45 14.68 -43.25
C GLU A 451 0.12 15.44 -43.10
N ASP A 452 -1.01 14.77 -43.30
CA ASP A 452 -2.35 15.35 -43.12
C ASP A 452 -2.58 15.81 -41.67
N ARG A 453 -2.20 14.99 -40.69
CA ARG A 453 -2.35 15.32 -39.26
C ARG A 453 -1.41 16.42 -38.78
N LEU A 454 -0.26 16.58 -39.44
CA LEU A 454 0.72 17.65 -39.18
C LEU A 454 0.44 18.93 -39.98
N GLY A 455 -0.49 18.89 -40.93
CA GLY A 455 -0.80 20.01 -41.83
C GLY A 455 0.30 20.29 -42.86
N LEU A 456 1.12 19.30 -43.19
CA LEU A 456 2.20 19.41 -44.17
C LEU A 456 1.68 19.13 -45.58
N ARG A 457 2.10 19.94 -46.55
CA ARG A 457 1.81 19.65 -47.97
C ARG A 457 2.80 18.59 -48.49
N ARG A 458 2.39 17.82 -49.51
CA ARG A 458 3.23 16.76 -50.11
C ARG A 458 4.57 17.26 -50.67
N ASP A 459 4.65 18.52 -51.10
CA ASP A 459 5.88 19.17 -51.57
C ASP A 459 6.84 19.57 -50.43
N GLN A 460 6.37 19.51 -49.17
CA GLN A 460 7.12 19.86 -47.96
C GLN A 460 7.57 18.62 -47.16
N ARG A 461 7.53 17.43 -47.77
CA ARG A 461 8.03 16.21 -47.14
C ARG A 461 9.49 16.39 -46.71
N TRP A 462 9.77 16.06 -45.46
CA TRP A 462 11.12 16.21 -44.92
C TRP A 462 12.11 15.33 -45.65
N GLN A 463 13.27 15.89 -45.94
CA GLN A 463 14.39 15.18 -46.57
C GLN A 463 15.52 15.02 -45.58
N GLN A 464 16.33 13.98 -45.78
CA GLN A 464 17.48 13.72 -44.94
C GLN A 464 18.42 14.93 -44.93
N GLY A 465 18.67 15.48 -43.74
CA GLY A 465 19.52 16.66 -43.54
C GLY A 465 18.80 18.02 -43.52
N SER A 466 17.47 18.07 -43.73
CA SER A 466 16.69 19.30 -43.52
C SER A 466 16.68 19.72 -42.04
N THR A 467 16.31 20.96 -41.76
CA THR A 467 16.19 21.49 -40.39
C THR A 467 15.20 20.68 -39.56
N GLU A 468 14.03 20.40 -40.13
CA GLU A 468 12.96 19.64 -39.48
C GLU A 468 13.36 18.18 -39.27
N TRP A 469 14.13 17.61 -40.19
CA TRP A 469 14.69 16.25 -40.05
C TRP A 469 15.63 16.16 -38.85
N LYS A 470 16.53 17.13 -38.68
CA LYS A 470 17.49 17.17 -37.56
C LYS A 470 16.77 17.38 -36.23
N GLU A 471 15.81 18.29 -36.18
CA GLU A 471 15.00 18.53 -34.97
C GLU A 471 14.21 17.27 -34.56
N ALA A 472 13.61 16.57 -35.52
CA ALA A 472 12.89 15.33 -35.23
C ALA A 472 13.81 14.16 -34.89
N GLU A 473 14.99 14.10 -35.50
CA GLU A 473 16.06 13.14 -35.15
C GLU A 473 16.49 13.32 -33.69
N GLU A 474 16.73 14.56 -33.25
CA GLU A 474 17.01 14.89 -31.85
C GLU A 474 15.88 14.46 -30.90
N LEU A 475 14.61 14.71 -31.28
CA LEU A 475 13.46 14.27 -30.50
C LEU A 475 13.38 12.74 -30.37
N VAL A 476 13.71 11.99 -31.44
CA VAL A 476 13.74 10.52 -31.39
C VAL A 476 14.88 10.01 -30.53
N TYR A 477 16.08 10.59 -30.60
CA TYR A 477 17.17 10.23 -29.72
C TYR A 477 16.85 10.53 -28.25
N MET A 478 16.21 11.67 -27.96
CA MET A 478 15.72 11.99 -26.62
C MET A 478 14.67 10.98 -26.12
N ALA A 479 13.70 10.61 -26.97
CA ALA A 479 12.69 9.61 -26.61
C ALA A 479 13.31 8.22 -26.36
N LYS A 480 14.32 7.84 -27.14
CA LYS A 480 15.08 6.60 -26.96
C LYS A 480 15.86 6.61 -25.64
N TYR A 481 16.53 7.71 -25.33
CA TYR A 481 17.20 7.93 -24.04
C TYR A 481 16.24 7.80 -22.86
N GLN A 482 15.11 8.50 -22.89
CA GLN A 482 14.07 8.42 -21.84
C GLN A 482 13.55 6.99 -21.67
N LYS A 483 13.29 6.27 -22.77
CA LYS A 483 12.84 4.86 -22.71
C LYS A 483 13.89 3.92 -22.12
N SER A 484 15.17 4.12 -22.44
CA SER A 484 16.27 3.33 -21.85
C SER A 484 16.41 3.62 -20.36
N LEU A 485 16.26 4.88 -19.95
CA LEU A 485 16.26 5.30 -18.55
C LEU A 485 15.09 4.67 -17.77
N ASP A 486 13.87 4.72 -18.29
CA ASP A 486 12.68 4.12 -17.67
C ASP A 486 12.83 2.60 -17.48
N ARG A 487 13.45 1.94 -18.46
CA ARG A 487 13.73 0.50 -18.39
C ARG A 487 14.78 0.18 -17.33
N LEU A 488 15.84 0.97 -17.23
CA LEU A 488 16.87 0.81 -16.22
C LEU A 488 16.31 1.00 -14.81
N GLU A 489 15.55 2.09 -14.60
CA GLU A 489 14.89 2.40 -13.33
C GLU A 489 13.93 1.28 -12.90
N GLY A 490 13.05 0.82 -13.80
CA GLY A 490 12.08 -0.23 -13.50
C GLY A 490 12.74 -1.56 -13.07
N LEU A 491 13.90 -1.89 -13.62
CA LEU A 491 14.65 -3.10 -13.24
C LEU A 491 15.33 -2.95 -11.87
N ILE A 492 15.78 -1.75 -11.51
CA ILE A 492 16.38 -1.48 -10.19
C ILE A 492 15.30 -1.53 -9.10
N VAL A 493 14.14 -0.92 -9.36
CA VAL A 493 12.96 -0.99 -8.48
C VAL A 493 12.57 -2.44 -8.21
N ALA A 494 12.38 -3.24 -9.27
CA ALA A 494 12.02 -4.65 -9.12
C ALA A 494 13.03 -5.41 -8.24
N ARG A 495 14.32 -5.09 -8.38
CA ARG A 495 15.36 -5.73 -7.57
C ARG A 495 15.33 -5.33 -6.10
N ILE A 496 15.01 -4.08 -5.78
CA ILE A 496 14.86 -3.63 -4.38
C ILE A 496 13.70 -4.36 -3.69
N PHE A 497 12.58 -4.55 -4.39
CA PHE A 497 11.44 -5.32 -3.89
C PHE A 497 11.77 -6.81 -3.69
N GLU A 498 12.55 -7.42 -4.58
CA GLU A 498 13.03 -8.79 -4.38
C GLU A 498 13.89 -8.89 -3.10
N LEU A 499 14.76 -7.92 -2.86
CA LEU A 499 15.66 -7.90 -1.69
C LEU A 499 14.92 -7.63 -0.38
N SER A 500 13.91 -6.75 -0.37
CA SER A 500 13.07 -6.49 0.80
C SER A 500 12.24 -7.73 1.17
N ARG A 501 11.62 -8.41 0.19
CA ARG A 501 10.88 -9.67 0.39
C ARG A 501 11.74 -10.80 0.99
N MET A 502 13.07 -10.74 0.84
CA MET A 502 14.00 -11.74 1.37
C MET A 502 14.55 -11.42 2.77
N ASN A 503 14.12 -10.31 3.42
CA ASN A 503 14.72 -9.82 4.67
C ASN A 503 16.24 -9.56 4.56
N ILE A 504 16.72 -9.14 3.39
CA ILE A 504 18.13 -8.76 3.13
C ILE A 504 18.18 -7.27 2.79
N SER A 505 17.45 -6.44 3.55
CA SER A 505 17.54 -4.99 3.46
C SER A 505 18.82 -4.52 4.18
N GLY A 506 19.63 -3.69 3.51
CA GLY A 506 20.78 -3.01 4.12
C GLY A 506 22.18 -3.49 3.72
N THR A 507 22.33 -4.43 2.79
CA THR A 507 23.67 -4.80 2.27
C THR A 507 23.74 -4.63 0.76
N GLY A 508 24.44 -3.58 0.28
CA GLY A 508 24.74 -3.37 -1.15
C GLY A 508 25.44 -4.57 -1.81
N HIS A 509 26.08 -5.45 -1.03
CA HIS A 509 26.64 -6.72 -1.48
C HIS A 509 25.58 -7.73 -1.99
N ALA A 510 24.30 -7.60 -1.61
CA ALA A 510 23.22 -8.46 -2.10
C ALA A 510 22.70 -8.03 -3.49
N MET A 511 22.84 -6.73 -3.84
CA MET A 511 22.61 -6.26 -5.22
C MET A 511 23.69 -6.75 -6.20
N GLN A 512 24.92 -6.99 -5.73
CA GLN A 512 26.04 -7.45 -6.57
C GLN A 512 25.85 -8.87 -7.16
N LYS A 513 24.98 -9.71 -6.58
CA LYS A 513 24.73 -11.06 -7.12
C LYS A 513 23.77 -11.02 -8.32
N ARG A 514 24.36 -10.79 -9.50
CA ARG A 514 23.91 -11.14 -10.86
C ARG A 514 22.51 -10.67 -11.26
N SER A 515 22.41 -9.45 -11.80
CA SER A 515 21.33 -9.11 -12.74
C SER A 515 21.92 -8.68 -14.08
N ALA A 516 22.07 -9.65 -14.99
CA ALA A 516 22.47 -9.38 -16.38
C ALA A 516 21.47 -8.43 -17.09
N ALA A 517 20.21 -8.41 -16.63
CA ALA A 517 19.19 -7.50 -17.13
C ALA A 517 19.48 -6.03 -16.78
N ILE A 518 19.93 -5.73 -15.56
CA ILE A 518 20.30 -4.36 -15.15
C ILE A 518 21.56 -3.92 -15.90
N GLN A 519 22.55 -4.81 -16.07
CA GLN A 519 23.76 -4.49 -16.86
C GLN A 519 23.43 -4.15 -18.31
N SER A 520 22.61 -4.96 -18.98
CA SER A 520 22.18 -4.69 -20.35
C SER A 520 21.33 -3.40 -20.46
N ALA A 521 20.51 -3.11 -19.45
CA ALA A 521 19.77 -1.85 -19.41
C ALA A 521 20.68 -0.63 -19.19
N LEU A 522 21.72 -0.77 -18.37
CA LEU A 522 22.74 0.26 -18.13
C LEU A 522 23.54 0.56 -19.40
N GLU A 523 23.96 -0.49 -20.13
CA GLU A 523 24.60 -0.35 -21.44
C GLU A 523 23.70 0.39 -22.42
N SER A 524 22.43 -0.03 -22.54
CA SER A 524 21.46 0.62 -23.43
C SER A 524 21.17 2.07 -23.05
N TYR A 525 21.19 2.41 -21.76
CA TYR A 525 21.13 3.79 -21.27
C TYR A 525 22.38 4.57 -21.70
N ASN A 526 23.58 4.03 -21.44
CA ASN A 526 24.84 4.69 -21.76
C ASN A 526 25.02 4.93 -23.28
N GLU A 527 24.60 3.98 -24.11
CA GLU A 527 24.57 4.14 -25.57
C GLU A 527 23.65 5.27 -26.01
N ALA A 528 22.44 5.34 -25.44
CA ALA A 528 21.48 6.40 -25.76
C ALA A 528 21.94 7.76 -25.22
N ALA A 529 22.56 7.79 -24.04
CA ALA A 529 23.15 8.98 -23.41
C ALA A 529 24.28 9.58 -24.26
N ALA A 530 25.12 8.74 -24.87
CA ALA A 530 26.22 9.16 -25.73
C ALA A 530 25.77 9.70 -27.10
N GLN A 531 24.57 9.32 -27.57
CA GLN A 531 24.00 9.76 -28.86
C GLN A 531 23.39 11.17 -28.80
N LEU A 532 23.20 11.74 -27.61
CA LEU A 532 22.64 13.07 -27.42
C LEU A 532 23.69 14.16 -27.62
N ILE A 533 23.23 15.36 -28.02
CA ILE A 533 24.08 16.54 -28.18
C ILE A 533 23.54 17.63 -27.25
N PRO A 534 24.28 18.03 -26.19
CA PRO A 534 25.55 17.44 -25.74
C PRO A 534 25.37 16.03 -25.13
N PRO A 535 26.42 15.18 -25.14
CA PRO A 535 26.37 13.84 -24.55
C PRO A 535 26.02 13.89 -23.06
N ARG A 536 25.23 12.92 -22.58
CA ARG A 536 24.80 12.85 -21.17
C ARG A 536 25.77 12.05 -20.32
N LYS A 537 25.66 12.20 -18.99
CA LYS A 537 26.49 11.50 -18.01
C LYS A 537 26.28 9.99 -18.17
N LEU A 538 27.38 9.29 -18.43
CA LEU A 538 27.43 7.84 -18.41
C LEU A 538 27.42 7.36 -16.97
N LEU A 539 26.61 6.34 -16.69
CA LEU A 539 26.49 5.72 -15.38
C LEU A 539 27.34 4.44 -15.36
N ASN A 540 28.09 4.26 -14.29
CA ASN A 540 28.77 2.99 -14.01
C ASN A 540 27.94 2.14 -13.03
N TRP A 541 28.40 0.91 -12.78
CA TRP A 541 27.69 -0.01 -11.90
C TRP A 541 27.64 0.48 -10.44
N ASP A 542 28.71 1.12 -9.97
CA ASP A 542 28.76 1.69 -8.63
C ASP A 542 27.83 2.90 -8.51
N ASP A 543 27.63 3.69 -9.56
CA ASP A 543 26.62 4.74 -9.58
C ASP A 543 25.23 4.12 -9.37
N VAL A 544 24.88 3.07 -10.14
CA VAL A 544 23.59 2.36 -10.00
C VAL A 544 23.39 1.74 -8.61
N LEU A 545 24.47 1.28 -7.95
CA LEU A 545 24.43 0.71 -6.61
C LEU A 545 24.44 1.77 -5.48
N ASN A 546 25.15 2.88 -5.68
CA ASN A 546 25.30 3.97 -4.71
C ASN A 546 24.19 5.02 -4.82
N TYR A 547 23.33 4.95 -5.84
CA TYR A 547 22.04 5.63 -5.83
C TYR A 547 21.12 4.94 -4.82
N THR A 548 21.38 5.21 -3.53
CA THR A 548 20.49 4.95 -2.40
C THR A 548 19.14 5.69 -2.53
N TYR A 549 18.98 6.53 -3.56
CA TYR A 549 17.78 7.26 -3.89
C TYR A 549 17.40 7.02 -5.34
N LEU A 550 16.49 6.04 -5.57
CA LEU A 550 15.80 5.83 -6.85
C LEU A 550 15.10 7.10 -7.36
N SER A 551 14.75 8.02 -6.47
CA SER A 551 14.23 9.34 -6.85
C SER A 551 15.21 10.13 -7.74
N GLU A 552 16.50 9.79 -7.77
CA GLU A 552 17.47 10.46 -8.64
C GLU A 552 17.36 10.09 -10.12
N PHE A 553 16.67 8.99 -10.45
CA PHE A 553 16.39 8.63 -11.85
C PHE A 553 15.43 9.61 -12.52
N ASP A 554 14.49 10.20 -11.78
CA ASP A 554 13.62 11.26 -12.30
C ASP A 554 14.40 12.55 -12.62
N PHE A 555 15.58 12.79 -12.03
CA PHE A 555 16.46 13.93 -12.40
C PHE A 555 17.36 13.64 -13.61
N LEU A 556 17.60 12.38 -13.92
CA LEU A 556 18.26 11.98 -15.17
C LEU A 556 17.32 12.13 -16.38
N ARG A 557 16.00 12.28 -16.17
CA ARG A 557 15.06 12.70 -17.21
C ARG A 557 15.28 14.18 -17.50
N ASP A 558 16.32 14.45 -18.27
CA ASP A 558 16.62 15.81 -18.69
C ASP A 558 15.46 16.35 -19.53
N SER A 559 14.95 17.48 -19.10
CA SER A 559 13.98 18.29 -19.83
C SER A 559 14.67 19.58 -20.28
N ARG A 560 13.97 20.46 -20.99
CA ARG A 560 14.50 21.67 -21.65
C ARG A 560 15.21 22.70 -20.73
N SER A 561 15.33 22.42 -19.43
CA SER A 561 15.99 23.21 -18.39
C SER A 561 16.59 22.24 -17.36
N ASP A 562 17.89 22.38 -17.07
CA ASP A 562 18.64 21.45 -16.22
C ASP A 562 18.11 21.49 -14.77
N VAL A 563 17.54 20.36 -14.31
CA VAL A 563 16.98 20.23 -12.95
C VAL A 563 18.04 20.53 -11.88
N ARG A 564 19.31 20.33 -12.19
CA ARG A 564 20.44 20.54 -11.26
C ARG A 564 20.66 22.00 -10.89
N ASP A 565 20.08 22.93 -11.65
CA ASP A 565 20.12 24.37 -11.33
C ASP A 565 19.20 24.71 -10.14
N HIS A 566 18.20 23.87 -9.85
CA HIS A 566 17.34 24.06 -8.70
C HIS A 566 18.03 23.63 -7.40
N ILE A 567 17.85 24.42 -6.34
CA ILE A 567 18.48 24.18 -5.04
C ILE A 567 17.95 22.89 -4.39
N TRP A 568 16.64 22.67 -4.43
CA TRP A 568 15.98 21.42 -3.99
C TRP A 568 16.40 20.19 -4.82
N ALA A 569 16.97 20.44 -6.00
CA ALA A 569 17.76 19.55 -6.87
C ALA A 569 18.79 18.66 -6.17
N ARG A 570 19.47 19.27 -5.20
CA ARG A 570 20.82 18.86 -4.78
C ARG A 570 20.75 17.71 -3.76
N PRO A 571 21.56 16.64 -3.92
CA PRO A 571 21.52 15.48 -3.02
C PRO A 571 21.66 15.83 -1.53
N ALA A 572 22.63 16.69 -1.18
CA ALA A 572 22.85 17.11 0.20
C ALA A 572 21.65 17.85 0.81
N ILE A 573 20.93 18.64 -0.02
CA ILE A 573 19.73 19.35 0.41
C ILE A 573 18.58 18.36 0.62
N ARG A 574 18.40 17.39 -0.29
CA ARG A 574 17.39 16.33 -0.11
C ARG A 574 17.61 15.48 1.13
N GLU A 575 18.85 15.11 1.42
CA GLU A 575 19.18 14.36 2.62
C GLU A 575 18.82 15.16 3.87
N ALA A 576 19.21 16.44 3.91
CA ALA A 576 18.86 17.34 5.01
C ALA A 576 17.34 17.55 5.16
N MET A 577 16.60 17.68 4.06
CA MET A 577 15.13 17.74 4.08
C MET A 577 14.52 16.46 4.64
N SER A 578 15.02 15.29 4.21
CA SER A 578 14.55 13.98 4.71
C SER A 578 14.76 13.83 6.22
N GLU A 579 15.89 14.30 6.75
CA GLU A 579 16.13 14.35 8.19
C GLU A 579 15.15 15.27 8.92
N LEU A 580 14.89 16.47 8.37
CA LEU A 580 13.91 17.40 8.93
C LEU A 580 12.50 16.80 8.97
N PHE A 581 12.04 16.21 7.87
CA PHE A 581 10.72 15.57 7.84
C PHE A 581 10.63 14.39 8.82
N LYS A 582 11.68 13.57 8.97
CA LYS A 582 11.71 12.52 9.99
C LYS A 582 11.60 13.09 11.41
N LEU A 583 12.21 14.25 11.66
CA LEU A 583 12.12 14.94 12.95
C LEU A 583 10.69 15.41 13.24
N MET A 584 10.05 16.04 12.26
CA MET A 584 8.65 16.47 12.37
C MET A 584 7.70 15.28 12.59
N ARG A 585 7.84 14.23 11.77
CA ARG A 585 7.08 12.98 11.93
C ARG A 585 7.30 12.32 13.28
N ALA A 586 8.45 12.48 13.91
CA ALA A 586 8.70 11.97 15.26
C ALA A 586 7.95 12.75 16.35
N GLY A 587 7.79 14.08 16.20
CA GLY A 587 6.94 14.89 17.08
C GLY A 587 5.49 14.43 17.00
N GLU A 588 4.95 14.34 15.79
CA GLU A 588 3.57 13.87 15.55
C GLU A 588 3.30 12.46 16.07
N GLU A 589 4.31 11.58 16.03
CA GLU A 589 4.18 10.25 16.61
C GLU A 589 4.03 10.32 18.14
N LEU A 590 4.71 11.23 18.84
CA LEU A 590 4.52 11.38 20.29
C LEU A 590 3.09 11.82 20.62
N ASP A 591 2.59 12.86 19.95
CA ASP A 591 1.23 13.37 20.16
C ASP A 591 0.20 12.25 19.95
N ARG A 592 0.41 11.44 18.92
CA ARG A 592 -0.43 10.26 18.66
C ARG A 592 -0.30 9.19 19.71
N LEU A 593 0.90 8.86 20.14
CA LEU A 593 1.13 7.85 21.17
C LEU A 593 0.54 8.28 22.51
N HIS A 594 0.56 9.57 22.85
CA HIS A 594 -0.10 10.10 24.05
C HIS A 594 -1.60 9.81 24.05
N ILE A 595 -2.29 10.08 22.94
CA ILE A 595 -3.70 9.72 22.77
C ILE A 595 -3.88 8.21 22.86
N GLU A 596 -3.09 7.42 22.12
CA GLU A 596 -3.19 5.95 22.14
C GLU A 596 -2.99 5.35 23.55
N ILE A 597 -2.09 5.93 24.35
CA ILE A 597 -1.84 5.58 25.75
C ILE A 597 -3.07 5.91 26.60
N LYS A 598 -3.60 7.14 26.50
CA LYS A 598 -4.79 7.59 27.23
C LYS A 598 -5.98 6.68 26.96
N ARG A 599 -6.23 6.36 25.69
CA ARG A 599 -7.29 5.45 25.25
C ARG A 599 -7.11 4.04 25.80
N LEU A 600 -5.90 3.47 25.75
CA LEU A 600 -5.63 2.13 26.27
C LEU A 600 -5.78 2.05 27.79
N VAL A 601 -5.27 3.03 28.54
CA VAL A 601 -5.42 3.07 30.01
C VAL A 601 -6.89 3.20 30.40
N THR A 602 -7.62 4.08 29.73
CA THR A 602 -9.06 4.27 29.96
C THR A 602 -9.85 3.00 29.66
N TYR A 603 -9.60 2.37 28.50
CA TYR A 603 -10.22 1.10 28.13
C TYR A 603 -9.98 0.00 29.18
N MET A 604 -8.75 -0.17 29.66
CA MET A 604 -8.45 -1.19 30.66
C MET A 604 -9.22 -0.95 31.96
N LYS A 605 -9.23 0.30 32.46
CA LYS A 605 -9.95 0.66 33.69
C LYS A 605 -11.46 0.43 33.55
N GLU A 606 -12.05 0.94 32.48
CA GLU A 606 -13.49 0.82 32.26
C GLU A 606 -13.93 -0.63 32.04
N GLU A 607 -13.14 -1.46 31.34
CA GLU A 607 -13.43 -2.90 31.20
C GLU A 607 -13.32 -3.67 32.52
N GLU A 608 -12.35 -3.30 33.38
CA GLU A 608 -12.15 -3.88 34.71
C GLU A 608 -13.29 -3.56 35.69
N GLU A 609 -14.04 -2.48 35.45
CA GLU A 609 -15.22 -2.10 36.22
C GLU A 609 -16.51 -2.67 35.58
N PHE A 610 -16.67 -2.53 34.26
CA PHE A 610 -17.88 -2.86 33.53
C PHE A 610 -18.16 -4.37 33.50
N ILE A 611 -17.17 -5.20 33.13
CA ILE A 611 -17.42 -6.62 32.91
C ILE A 611 -17.79 -7.33 34.23
N PRO A 612 -17.09 -7.11 35.37
CA PRO A 612 -17.50 -7.71 36.64
C PRO A 612 -18.92 -7.32 37.07
N ALA A 613 -19.33 -6.06 36.86
CA ALA A 613 -20.69 -5.61 37.17
C ALA A 613 -21.74 -6.39 36.35
N VAL A 614 -21.49 -6.60 35.05
CA VAL A 614 -22.37 -7.43 34.20
C VAL A 614 -22.36 -8.90 34.64
N VAL A 615 -21.20 -9.44 35.06
CA VAL A 615 -21.11 -10.80 35.61
C VAL A 615 -22.00 -10.93 36.84
N GLU A 616 -21.95 -9.98 37.78
CA GLU A 616 -22.81 -10.00 38.98
C GLU A 616 -24.30 -9.93 38.65
N GLU A 617 -24.70 -9.07 37.69
CA GLU A 617 -26.08 -8.95 37.22
C GLU A 617 -26.59 -10.27 36.61
N VAL A 618 -25.79 -10.88 35.73
CA VAL A 618 -26.14 -12.10 35.00
C VAL A 618 -26.07 -13.33 35.92
N GLN A 619 -25.17 -13.36 36.90
CA GLN A 619 -24.97 -14.48 37.83
C GLN A 619 -26.25 -14.86 38.59
N ALA A 620 -27.12 -13.90 38.88
CA ALA A 620 -28.37 -14.13 39.58
C ALA A 620 -29.40 -14.94 38.76
N HIS A 621 -29.33 -14.89 37.42
CA HIS A 621 -30.35 -15.45 36.53
C HIS A 621 -29.79 -16.54 35.60
N ASP A 622 -28.51 -16.42 35.19
CA ASP A 622 -27.80 -17.40 34.36
C ASP A 622 -26.33 -17.55 34.81
N PRO A 623 -26.07 -18.41 35.81
CA PRO A 623 -24.72 -18.70 36.29
C PRO A 623 -23.78 -19.24 35.20
N GLN A 624 -24.30 -19.92 34.18
CA GLN A 624 -23.48 -20.51 33.13
C GLN A 624 -23.00 -19.43 32.16
N LEU A 625 -23.87 -18.50 31.78
CA LEU A 625 -23.52 -17.35 30.96
C LEU A 625 -22.56 -16.42 31.71
N ALA A 626 -22.81 -16.14 33.00
CA ALA A 626 -21.92 -15.34 33.84
C ALA A 626 -20.48 -15.90 33.85
N TYR A 627 -20.33 -17.23 33.96
CA TYR A 627 -19.03 -17.89 33.84
C TYR A 627 -18.37 -17.67 32.46
N GLN A 628 -19.13 -17.71 31.36
CA GLN A 628 -18.58 -17.44 30.03
C GLN A 628 -18.19 -15.97 29.85
N ILE A 629 -18.95 -15.02 30.41
CA ILE A 629 -18.59 -13.60 30.43
C ILE A 629 -17.28 -13.39 31.20
N HIS A 630 -17.12 -14.03 32.36
CA HIS A 630 -15.87 -13.99 33.14
C HIS A 630 -14.68 -14.55 32.33
N ARG A 631 -14.87 -15.66 31.61
CA ARG A 631 -13.83 -16.22 30.73
C ARG A 631 -13.46 -15.28 29.59
N TYR A 632 -14.44 -14.60 29.00
CA TYR A 632 -14.23 -13.59 27.98
C TYR A 632 -13.38 -12.43 28.52
N ALA A 633 -13.69 -11.92 29.73
CA ALA A 633 -12.91 -10.87 30.40
C ALA A 633 -11.43 -11.27 30.53
N HIS A 634 -11.18 -12.51 30.94
CA HIS A 634 -9.82 -13.02 31.15
C HIS A 634 -9.02 -13.18 29.85
N GLU A 635 -9.64 -13.24 28.66
CA GLU A 635 -8.89 -13.42 27.40
C GLU A 635 -7.90 -12.26 27.16
N ARG A 636 -8.40 -11.02 27.25
CA ARG A 636 -7.59 -9.80 27.15
C ARG A 636 -7.10 -9.31 28.50
N GLY A 637 -7.96 -9.29 29.53
CA GLY A 637 -7.66 -8.71 30.85
C GLY A 637 -6.43 -9.28 31.54
N ARG A 638 -6.07 -10.55 31.25
CA ARG A 638 -4.83 -11.17 31.75
C ARG A 638 -3.53 -10.45 31.31
N PHE A 639 -3.60 -9.56 30.33
CA PHE A 639 -2.47 -8.79 29.84
C PHE A 639 -2.43 -7.35 30.37
N ASN A 640 -3.45 -6.89 31.10
CA ASN A 640 -3.51 -5.51 31.60
C ASN A 640 -2.31 -5.17 32.49
N SER A 641 -1.89 -6.10 33.35
CA SER A 641 -0.70 -5.91 34.21
C SER A 641 0.59 -5.67 33.40
N VAL A 642 0.78 -6.37 32.28
CA VAL A 642 1.95 -6.16 31.42
C VAL A 642 1.83 -4.85 30.62
N HIS A 643 0.62 -4.43 30.28
CA HIS A 643 0.37 -3.13 29.67
C HIS A 643 0.77 -2.01 30.63
N CYS A 644 0.25 -2.00 31.86
CA CYS A 644 0.60 -1.01 32.87
C CYS A 644 2.11 -0.92 33.10
N MET A 645 2.79 -2.07 33.31
CA MET A 645 4.25 -2.08 33.51
C MET A 645 5.04 -1.46 32.34
N ARG A 646 4.64 -1.73 31.09
CA ARG A 646 5.32 -1.21 29.90
C ARG A 646 5.04 0.29 29.71
N LEU A 647 3.81 0.72 29.95
CA LEU A 647 3.44 2.14 29.89
C LEU A 647 4.17 2.95 30.97
N ASP A 648 4.23 2.45 32.21
CA ASP A 648 4.99 3.09 33.29
C ASP A 648 6.50 3.15 33.00
N SER A 649 7.01 2.22 32.18
CA SER A 649 8.41 2.25 31.77
C SER A 649 8.72 3.39 30.78
N ILE A 650 7.71 3.94 30.08
CA ILE A 650 7.88 5.11 29.19
C ILE A 650 8.30 6.33 30.00
N ARG A 651 7.70 6.54 31.18
CA ARG A 651 8.01 7.64 32.11
C ARG A 651 9.47 7.66 32.57
N LYS A 652 10.19 6.55 32.40
CA LYS A 652 11.61 6.38 32.76
C LYS A 652 12.56 6.59 31.58
N LEU A 653 12.04 6.84 30.37
CA LEU A 653 12.87 7.07 29.20
C LEU A 653 13.53 8.44 29.25
N LYS A 654 14.79 8.52 28.78
CA LYS A 654 15.49 9.79 28.63
C LYS A 654 14.79 10.64 27.56
N GLY A 655 14.41 11.86 27.92
CA GLY A 655 13.67 12.78 27.04
C GLY A 655 12.16 12.74 27.24
N PHE A 656 11.63 11.93 28.17
CA PHE A 656 10.24 12.01 28.59
C PHE A 656 9.97 13.33 29.32
N ALA A 657 8.94 14.08 28.91
CA ALA A 657 8.52 15.30 29.58
C ALA A 657 7.54 14.97 30.72
N GLN A 658 7.74 15.57 31.90
CA GLN A 658 6.90 15.29 33.06
C GLN A 658 5.48 15.84 32.90
N SER A 659 5.30 16.89 32.10
CA SER A 659 4.00 17.43 31.70
C SER A 659 3.13 16.36 31.03
N ASP A 660 3.71 15.48 30.20
CA ASP A 660 3.00 14.40 29.49
C ASP A 660 2.44 13.30 30.41
N ALA A 661 2.77 13.32 31.70
CA ALA A 661 2.34 12.27 32.64
C ALA A 661 0.81 12.15 32.77
N HIS A 662 0.06 13.22 32.45
CA HIS A 662 -1.39 13.25 32.49
C HIS A 662 -2.05 12.28 31.48
N PHE A 663 -1.41 12.01 30.33
CA PHE A 663 -1.89 11.03 29.33
C PHE A 663 -1.89 9.58 29.84
N PHE A 664 -1.13 9.28 30.89
CA PHE A 664 -0.98 7.94 31.46
C PHE A 664 -1.97 7.65 32.59
N SER A 665 -2.92 8.56 32.84
CA SER A 665 -4.04 8.38 33.76
C SER A 665 -5.31 8.07 32.97
N ALA A 666 -6.23 7.28 33.50
CA ALA A 666 -7.52 7.03 32.82
C ALA A 666 -8.32 8.34 32.68
N GLY A 667 -8.98 8.53 31.54
CA GLY A 667 -9.98 9.57 31.30
C GLY A 667 -11.39 9.01 31.38
N ILE A 668 -12.30 9.60 30.59
CA ILE A 668 -13.69 9.16 30.43
C ILE A 668 -13.87 8.69 28.98
N GLY A 669 -14.23 7.43 28.77
CA GLY A 669 -14.45 6.86 27.45
C GLY A 669 -15.75 7.37 26.81
N ILE A 670 -15.69 7.69 25.52
CA ILE A 670 -16.86 8.04 24.73
C ILE A 670 -17.59 6.76 24.31
N ARG A 671 -18.75 6.50 24.92
CA ARG A 671 -19.59 5.33 24.57
C ARG A 671 -20.35 5.59 23.28
N ARG A 672 -19.81 5.11 22.16
CA ARG A 672 -20.42 5.22 20.82
C ARG A 672 -21.75 4.46 20.65
N GLN A 673 -22.10 3.56 21.56
CA GLN A 673 -23.37 2.81 21.54
C GLN A 673 -23.96 2.75 22.95
N ILE A 674 -25.05 3.47 23.16
CA ILE A 674 -25.82 3.47 24.41
C ILE A 674 -26.78 2.27 24.38
N ARG A 675 -26.82 1.51 25.46
CA ARG A 675 -27.86 0.50 25.71
C ARG A 675 -29.19 1.25 25.88
N GLU A 676 -30.09 1.17 24.90
CA GLU A 676 -31.48 1.60 25.11
C GLU A 676 -32.05 0.76 26.27
N GLY A 677 -32.16 1.35 27.46
CA GLY A 677 -32.85 0.71 28.60
C GLY A 677 -32.14 0.74 29.95
N THR A 678 -30.89 1.18 30.09
CA THR A 678 -30.34 1.51 31.42
C THR A 678 -30.59 2.98 31.71
N SER A 679 -31.59 3.28 32.53
CA SER A 679 -31.86 4.64 33.00
C SER A 679 -30.58 5.22 33.57
N ALA A 680 -30.16 6.37 33.04
CA ALA A 680 -29.18 7.21 33.69
C ALA A 680 -29.68 7.48 35.12
N ARG A 681 -29.01 6.89 36.12
CA ARG A 681 -28.97 7.52 37.44
C ARG A 681 -28.06 8.72 37.28
N ASN A 682 -28.66 9.85 36.91
CA ASN A 682 -28.10 11.16 37.18
C ASN A 682 -28.03 11.28 38.72
N GLU A 683 -26.89 10.97 39.31
CA GLU A 683 -26.54 11.52 40.61
C GLU A 683 -26.01 12.93 40.37
N GLY A 684 -26.95 13.85 40.24
CA GLY A 684 -26.70 15.25 39.94
C GLY A 684 -27.93 16.09 40.16
N GLU A 685 -28.57 15.95 41.33
CA GLU A 685 -29.46 16.97 41.91
C GLU A 685 -29.96 16.51 43.29
N GLN A 686 -29.30 16.97 44.35
CA GLN A 686 -29.94 17.46 45.60
C GLN A 686 -28.87 17.83 46.64
N ALA A 687 -28.54 19.12 46.71
CA ALA A 687 -28.46 19.90 47.94
C ALA A 687 -27.91 21.30 47.63
N ARG A 688 -28.80 22.20 47.19
CA ARG A 688 -28.64 23.63 47.50
C ARG A 688 -29.36 23.85 48.82
N GLU A 689 -28.60 24.11 49.88
CA GLU A 689 -28.94 25.08 50.92
C GLU A 689 -27.79 25.16 51.93
N ALA A 690 -27.15 26.35 51.95
CA ALA A 690 -26.56 27.07 53.09
C ALA A 690 -25.15 27.60 52.83
N GLY A 691 -25.01 28.92 52.95
CA GLY A 691 -23.75 29.59 53.28
C GLY A 691 -23.17 30.45 52.18
N GLU A 692 -23.56 31.73 52.18
CA GLU A 692 -22.78 32.84 51.64
C GLU A 692 -21.39 32.85 52.31
N GLU A 693 -20.33 32.96 51.52
CA GLU A 693 -19.13 33.74 51.86
C GLU A 693 -18.44 34.11 50.55
N GLU A 694 -18.51 35.41 50.25
CA GLU A 694 -17.75 36.10 49.20
C GLU A 694 -16.26 36.02 49.55
N ASP A 695 -15.42 35.66 48.58
CA ASP A 695 -14.08 36.21 48.48
C ASP A 695 -13.74 36.33 47.00
N ASP A 696 -13.64 37.59 46.58
CA ASP A 696 -13.12 38.03 45.29
C ASP A 696 -11.65 37.63 45.16
N ASP A 697 -11.27 37.02 44.04
CA ASP A 697 -9.94 37.24 43.47
C ASP A 697 -10.05 37.16 41.94
N GLU A 698 -10.00 38.34 41.32
CA GLU A 698 -9.77 38.53 39.89
C GLU A 698 -8.34 38.07 39.55
N SER A 699 -8.19 37.14 38.61
CA SER A 699 -6.99 37.13 37.76
C SER A 699 -7.35 36.84 36.32
N GLU A 700 -7.02 37.81 35.47
CA GLU A 700 -7.11 37.79 34.01
C GLU A 700 -6.30 36.64 33.37
N GLY A 701 -6.80 36.22 32.20
CA GLY A 701 -6.20 35.47 31.08
C GLY A 701 -4.83 34.80 31.17
N GLU A 702 -4.72 33.62 30.54
CA GLU A 702 -3.85 33.43 29.37
C GLU A 702 -4.08 32.03 28.74
N ASP A 703 -3.95 31.99 27.41
CA ASP A 703 -4.14 30.83 26.53
C ASP A 703 -3.11 29.72 26.78
N GLU A 704 -3.57 28.46 26.91
CA GLU A 704 -2.70 27.27 26.96
C GLU A 704 -2.77 26.49 25.63
N GLU A 705 -2.00 26.94 24.64
CA GLU A 705 -1.49 26.12 23.54
C GLU A 705 0.04 26.13 23.58
N ALA A 706 0.65 25.06 23.08
CA ALA A 706 2.09 24.86 22.82
C ALA A 706 2.97 24.39 24.00
N GLN A 707 3.54 23.18 23.83
CA GLN A 707 4.84 22.81 24.40
C GLN A 707 5.51 21.59 23.74
N ALA A 708 4.85 20.90 22.79
CA ALA A 708 5.52 20.00 21.84
C ALA A 708 6.10 20.75 20.62
N ASP A 709 5.54 21.94 20.33
CA ASP A 709 6.04 22.85 19.31
C ASP A 709 7.44 23.39 19.65
N ASP A 710 7.81 23.54 20.93
CA ASP A 710 9.06 24.20 21.35
C ASP A 710 10.36 23.57 20.81
N LEU A 711 10.42 22.26 20.54
CA LEU A 711 11.65 21.63 20.02
C LEU A 711 11.75 21.71 18.49
N VAL A 712 10.61 21.71 17.80
CA VAL A 712 10.49 21.84 16.34
C VAL A 712 10.53 23.31 15.95
N GLU A 713 9.83 24.18 16.68
CA GLU A 713 9.99 25.63 16.67
C GLU A 713 11.39 26.05 17.10
N ALA A 714 12.07 25.38 18.04
CA ALA A 714 13.49 25.67 18.27
C ALA A 714 14.35 25.31 17.06
N VAL A 715 14.04 24.26 16.28
CA VAL A 715 14.77 23.99 15.03
C VAL A 715 14.41 25.00 13.93
N LEU A 716 13.15 25.43 13.86
CA LEU A 716 12.66 26.46 12.94
C LEU A 716 13.13 27.88 13.32
N GLY A 717 13.33 28.15 14.61
CA GLY A 717 13.62 29.44 15.23
C GLY A 717 15.11 29.67 15.54
N VAL A 718 15.88 28.62 15.85
CA VAL A 718 17.37 28.68 15.92
C VAL A 718 17.99 28.95 14.55
N ALA A 719 17.19 28.94 13.48
CA ALA A 719 17.55 29.36 12.15
C ALA A 719 17.50 30.90 11.96
N ASN A 720 16.80 31.63 12.84
CA ASN A 720 16.67 33.10 12.81
C ASN A 720 17.60 33.85 13.78
N ASP A 721 18.12 33.21 14.82
CA ASP A 721 18.99 33.90 15.80
C ASP A 721 20.47 33.56 15.60
N THR A 722 21.13 34.33 14.72
CA THR A 722 22.44 34.98 14.93
C THR A 722 22.82 35.79 13.68
N LEU A 723 22.53 37.09 13.74
CA LEU A 723 23.42 38.14 13.20
C LEU A 723 24.41 38.55 14.29
#